data_AF-A0A7C2Q3Y5-F1
#
_entry.id   AF-A0A7C2Q3Y5-F1
#
_cell.length_a   1.000
_cell.length_b   1.000
_cell.length_c   1.000
_cell.angle_alpha   90.00
_cell.angle_beta   90.00
_cell.angle_gamma   90.00
#
_symmetry.space_group_name_H-M   'P 1'
#
loop_
_entity.id
_entity.type
_entity.pdbx_description
1 polymer ?
#
loop_
_entity_poly.entity_id
_entity_poly.type
_entity_poly.pdbx_seq_one_letter_code
_entity_poly.pdbx_strand_id
1 'polypeptide(L)'
;MRAHIGNACALLVLAACAPFTFAQGQGNGNVAGGRADGPIASAGLPAAAQELLGAYPGLRVFQTGQVVRKFYAVPMTAGQTPDQAAADWIAQHAEAFGVPNVELQFAWSAVHGLGRFTTFAYTQTVNGIPVEGSRLRLLVLDGAEPRVVYAGATLALPPADVAAAASVPADAAVADVRNQAQYSHLPGWSQPETVVFFDQDAEALQPGRLAWKFVGEQPDLSRREKYTFFVDQQSGALLAARNEVLNVNISGLVQGNATPGLAPDSGLNPPVAAAMPEIRVSVTGGNNAFSDRSGNYTIVHSGSSAVTVTTNVSGGRWVDVNTLLGSELALSQSVTPPGPGNFLFNSAPSESTTAQVNAFIHTNSIHNYIRDRGTLAGVDIAMPANTNIADVCNAYFDGGSINFFRSGGGCVNSAYSTVVAHEYGHFIVQVLGLSQGAFGEGYGDSCAVMLYDTAIIGRDFFGPGQHVRNVDTANQQYPCADEIHTCGQVLAGVWFDTKQNFKTAYGNEPGLELARQLHVDWSIVTDGSAGTGQSAHPGTAIEVLTADDDNGNLDDGTPNYTLICPAFAAHSISCPPIVPVIFEFPEGLPTQLTPGETTDVPVNVLPAGGTPTPGTGTVSYRIGSSGSFTTVPMVQGAPNQYTATLPAVPCPQTLQFYFGAGSSIGPATSPSGAPGQTYRAISAETLTEVFVDHFETNLGWTTSGTASTGQWQRGVPVNCSRGDPPSDHDGSGQCYLTQNNPTNCDSDVDGGNVRLISPSFDLTGGAAARISYWRWFSNSFGNAPFTDTFVVEVRADNGAWVPVETVGPSGPEVSGGWFYHEFNVQDFVPLTSNVQIRFTTSDDAINPSVVEAAVDDVHVVVADCNPPPPCPGDFSGNGVIDLDDLVLLLANYGSAGPDGDMDGDGDVDIEDLAAFLSVYGTTCP
;
A
#
# COMPACT_ATOMS: atom_id res chain seq x y z
N MET A 1 1.04 13.13 -45.16
CA MET A 1 2.33 13.89 -45.10
C MET A 1 2.10 15.21 -44.36
N ARG A 2 3.20 15.87 -43.96
CA ARG A 2 3.33 17.23 -43.39
C ARG A 2 2.51 18.31 -44.12
N ALA A 3 2.18 19.49 -43.57
CA ALA A 3 2.12 19.98 -42.17
C ALA A 3 1.55 21.44 -42.14
N HIS A 4 1.15 21.91 -40.95
CA HIS A 4 1.15 23.28 -40.34
C HIS A 4 1.21 24.62 -41.13
N ILE A 5 1.01 25.70 -40.35
CA ILE A 5 1.25 27.15 -40.60
C ILE A 5 0.05 27.90 -41.25
N GLY A 6 -0.38 29.08 -40.79
CA GLY A 6 -0.05 29.80 -39.54
C GLY A 6 -0.05 31.34 -39.60
N ASN A 7 -0.75 31.96 -38.64
CA ASN A 7 -0.53 33.30 -38.02
C ASN A 7 -0.55 34.65 -38.80
N ALA A 8 -1.29 35.59 -38.16
CA ALA A 8 -0.92 36.97 -37.76
C ALA A 8 -1.02 38.19 -38.72
N CYS A 9 -1.81 39.19 -38.27
CA CYS A 9 -1.56 40.65 -38.23
C CYS A 9 -2.60 41.26 -37.23
N ALA A 10 -2.35 42.22 -36.31
CA ALA A 10 -1.44 43.39 -36.21
C ALA A 10 -1.82 44.55 -37.15
N LEU A 11 -1.82 45.86 -36.83
CA LEU A 11 -1.59 46.70 -35.62
C LEU A 11 -2.27 48.09 -35.93
N LEU A 12 -2.33 49.23 -35.20
CA LEU A 12 -1.88 49.83 -33.92
C LEU A 12 -2.80 51.09 -33.66
N VAL A 13 -2.91 51.73 -32.48
CA VAL A 13 -2.39 53.09 -32.12
C VAL A 13 -3.07 53.68 -30.85
N LEU A 14 -2.29 54.44 -30.07
CA LEU A 14 -2.48 55.17 -28.79
C LEU A 14 -3.56 56.30 -28.86
N ALA A 15 -3.99 57.06 -27.83
CA ALA A 15 -3.62 57.37 -26.42
C ALA A 15 -4.80 58.14 -25.73
N ALA A 16 -4.87 58.56 -24.44
CA ALA A 16 -4.27 58.22 -23.14
C ALA A 16 -4.91 59.11 -22.01
N CYS A 17 -4.34 59.12 -20.79
CA CYS A 17 -4.69 59.94 -19.58
C CYS A 17 -5.97 59.58 -18.77
N ALA A 18 -5.97 59.92 -17.47
CA ALA A 18 -6.85 59.41 -16.40
C ALA A 18 -6.88 60.43 -15.21
N PRO A 19 -7.29 60.09 -13.96
CA PRO A 19 -8.36 59.20 -13.45
C PRO A 19 -9.36 59.93 -12.49
N PHE A 20 -10.49 59.30 -12.11
CA PHE A 20 -10.95 59.06 -10.69
C PHE A 20 -12.41 58.57 -10.60
N THR A 21 -12.61 57.50 -9.80
CA THR A 21 -13.84 57.05 -9.07
C THR A 21 -15.25 57.48 -9.52
N PHE A 22 -16.08 56.48 -9.86
CA PHE A 22 -17.01 55.89 -8.88
C PHE A 22 -17.38 54.45 -9.29
N ALA A 23 -17.85 53.61 -8.34
CA ALA A 23 -17.96 52.16 -8.54
C ALA A 23 -19.39 51.60 -8.41
N GLN A 24 -19.77 50.78 -9.38
CA GLN A 24 -20.77 49.71 -9.33
C GLN A 24 -20.25 48.58 -10.26
N GLY A 25 -20.53 47.30 -10.04
CA GLY A 25 -21.38 46.69 -9.01
C GLY A 25 -21.80 45.27 -9.42
N GLN A 26 -20.85 44.45 -9.89
CA GLN A 26 -21.08 43.08 -10.37
C GLN A 26 -20.16 42.13 -9.61
N GLY A 27 -20.69 41.49 -8.57
CA GLY A 27 -19.93 40.59 -7.71
C GLY A 27 -19.86 39.17 -8.29
N ASN A 28 -18.78 38.86 -9.01
CA ASN A 28 -18.32 37.47 -9.05
C ASN A 28 -17.84 37.11 -7.65
N GLY A 29 -18.57 36.22 -6.97
CA GLY A 29 -18.19 35.73 -5.65
C GLY A 29 -16.94 34.87 -5.74
N ASN A 30 -15.78 35.45 -5.42
CA ASN A 30 -14.59 34.66 -5.11
C ASN A 30 -14.95 33.74 -3.93
N VAL A 31 -14.89 32.43 -4.13
CA VAL A 31 -14.89 31.48 -3.01
C VAL A 31 -13.60 31.73 -2.23
N ALA A 32 -13.71 32.30 -1.04
CA ALA A 32 -12.56 32.53 -0.17
C ALA A 32 -11.96 31.17 0.21
N GLY A 33 -10.75 30.88 -0.28
CA GLY A 33 -10.07 29.62 -0.06
C GLY A 33 -9.72 29.44 1.41
N GLY A 34 -10.54 28.67 2.14
CA GLY A 34 -10.20 28.22 3.49
C GLY A 34 -8.96 27.33 3.42
N ARG A 35 -7.91 27.70 4.17
CA ARG A 35 -6.71 26.86 4.28
C ARG A 35 -7.04 25.55 5.00
N ALA A 36 -6.94 24.45 4.26
CA ALA A 36 -6.43 23.23 4.83
C ALA A 36 -4.89 23.32 4.97
N ASP A 37 -4.34 22.33 5.65
CA ASP A 37 -2.90 22.00 5.77
C ASP A 37 -2.03 22.80 6.75
N GLY A 38 -1.23 22.03 7.51
CA GLY A 38 -0.25 22.48 8.49
C GLY A 38 -0.78 22.57 9.95
N PRO A 39 0.06 22.28 10.96
CA PRO A 39 -0.24 22.66 12.34
C PRO A 39 -0.21 24.19 12.45
N ILE A 40 -1.36 24.80 12.74
CA ILE A 40 -1.49 26.26 12.80
C ILE A 40 -0.72 26.80 14.01
N ALA A 41 0.21 27.73 13.78
CA ALA A 41 0.91 28.43 14.84
C ALA A 41 -0.09 29.22 15.70
N SER A 42 0.06 29.19 17.03
CA SER A 42 -0.94 29.67 18.01
C SER A 42 -1.30 31.17 17.98
N ALA A 43 -0.65 31.95 17.10
CA ALA A 43 -0.86 33.39 16.96
C ALA A 43 -2.26 33.71 16.37
N GLY A 44 -3.15 34.23 17.21
CA GLY A 44 -4.49 34.68 16.82
C GLY A 44 -5.66 33.83 17.37
N LEU A 45 -5.37 32.77 18.13
CA LEU A 45 -6.39 31.97 18.83
C LEU A 45 -6.77 32.60 20.19
N PRO A 46 -8.04 32.47 20.64
CA PRO A 46 -8.43 32.79 22.01
C PRO A 46 -7.60 32.02 23.06
N ALA A 47 -7.38 32.58 24.25
CA ALA A 47 -6.58 31.94 25.29
C ALA A 47 -7.07 30.52 25.65
N ALA A 48 -8.38 30.36 25.88
CA ALA A 48 -9.02 29.07 26.15
C ALA A 48 -8.89 28.07 24.98
N ALA A 49 -8.72 28.53 23.73
CA ALA A 49 -8.44 27.66 22.59
C ALA A 49 -6.98 27.16 22.58
N GLN A 50 -6.04 28.01 22.99
CA GLN A 50 -4.63 27.62 23.15
C GLN A 50 -4.46 26.63 24.32
N GLU A 51 -5.19 26.86 25.42
CA GLU A 51 -5.26 25.93 26.55
C GLU A 51 -5.85 24.57 26.16
N LEU A 52 -6.98 24.56 25.44
CA LEU A 52 -7.62 23.33 24.94
C LEU A 52 -6.70 22.53 24.00
N LEU A 53 -5.95 23.20 23.12
CA LEU A 53 -4.96 22.55 22.24
C LEU A 53 -3.74 22.02 23.02
N GLY A 54 -3.37 22.66 24.14
CA GLY A 54 -2.33 22.18 25.05
C GLY A 54 -2.78 20.98 25.89
N ALA A 55 -4.06 20.92 26.27
CA ALA A 55 -4.65 19.83 27.05
C ALA A 55 -4.81 18.52 26.25
N TYR A 56 -5.00 18.61 24.93
CA TYR A 56 -5.22 17.45 24.06
C TYR A 56 -4.23 17.41 22.88
N PRO A 57 -3.05 16.79 23.07
CA PRO A 57 -2.06 16.62 22.01
C PRO A 57 -2.64 15.98 20.75
N GLY A 58 -2.38 16.58 19.59
CA GLY A 58 -2.92 16.16 18.28
C GLY A 58 -4.28 16.75 17.91
N LEU A 59 -4.96 17.46 18.83
CA LEU A 59 -6.19 18.19 18.52
C LEU A 59 -5.96 19.26 17.45
N ARG A 60 -6.89 19.35 16.50
CA ARG A 60 -6.86 20.33 15.40
C ARG A 60 -7.99 21.33 15.55
N VAL A 61 -7.72 22.59 15.20
CA VAL A 61 -8.68 23.69 15.18
C VAL A 61 -8.94 24.16 13.75
N PHE A 62 -10.17 24.56 13.45
CA PHE A 62 -10.54 25.22 12.20
C PHE A 62 -11.16 26.59 12.47
N GLN A 63 -10.67 27.62 11.78
CA GLN A 63 -11.15 29.00 11.87
C GLN A 63 -11.71 29.48 10.51
N THR A 64 -12.56 30.50 10.56
CA THR A 64 -12.98 31.30 9.39
C THR A 64 -12.69 32.76 9.72
N GLY A 65 -11.71 33.34 9.03
CA GLY A 65 -11.05 34.56 9.51
C GLY A 65 -10.42 34.31 10.89
N GLN A 66 -10.76 35.15 11.86
CA GLN A 66 -10.37 35.01 13.27
C GLN A 66 -11.34 34.14 14.08
N VAL A 67 -12.55 33.83 13.57
CA VAL A 67 -13.58 33.10 14.33
C VAL A 67 -13.26 31.60 14.37
N VAL A 68 -13.10 31.04 15.58
CA VAL A 68 -13.00 29.60 15.79
C VAL A 68 -14.35 28.93 15.48
N ARG A 69 -14.34 27.88 14.65
CA ARG A 69 -15.55 27.17 14.21
C ARG A 69 -15.58 25.70 14.61
N LYS A 70 -14.43 25.00 14.70
CA LYS A 70 -14.36 23.56 15.01
C LYS A 70 -13.10 23.17 15.80
N PHE A 71 -13.22 22.16 16.65
CA PHE A 71 -12.13 21.35 17.23
C PHE A 71 -12.37 19.88 16.89
N TYR A 72 -11.33 19.15 16.46
CA TYR A 72 -11.46 17.80 15.89
C TYR A 72 -10.12 17.01 15.87
N ALA A 73 -10.20 15.76 15.40
CA ALA A 73 -9.10 14.81 15.14
C ALA A 73 -8.59 13.94 16.31
N VAL A 74 -8.82 14.30 17.58
CA VAL A 74 -8.54 13.42 18.73
C VAL A 74 -9.71 13.42 19.74
N PRO A 75 -9.87 12.35 20.55
CA PRO A 75 -10.79 12.37 21.70
C PRO A 75 -10.33 13.39 22.76
N MET A 76 -11.29 14.18 23.25
CA MET A 76 -11.13 15.18 24.30
C MET A 76 -11.73 14.65 25.62
N THR A 77 -12.48 15.49 26.34
CA THR A 77 -13.17 15.21 27.60
C THR A 77 -13.95 13.89 27.56
N ALA A 78 -13.72 13.07 28.58
CA ALA A 78 -14.42 11.81 28.83
C ALA A 78 -15.54 12.02 29.87
N GLY A 79 -16.53 11.12 29.90
CA GLY A 79 -17.58 11.10 30.93
C GLY A 79 -18.08 9.68 31.19
N GLN A 80 -18.87 9.51 32.25
CA GLN A 80 -19.47 8.20 32.59
C GLN A 80 -20.63 7.81 31.64
N THR A 81 -21.24 8.82 31.01
CA THR A 81 -22.28 8.69 29.98
C THR A 81 -22.00 9.71 28.86
N PRO A 82 -22.58 9.56 27.66
CA PRO A 82 -22.36 10.51 26.57
C PRO A 82 -22.84 11.92 26.90
N ASP A 83 -23.94 12.04 27.62
CA ASP A 83 -24.49 13.31 28.10
C ASP A 83 -23.59 13.98 29.16
N GLN A 84 -23.00 13.20 30.07
CA GLN A 84 -22.01 13.72 31.03
C GLN A 84 -20.74 14.22 30.30
N ALA A 85 -20.21 13.44 29.35
CA ALA A 85 -19.04 13.86 28.55
C ALA A 85 -19.28 15.17 27.78
N ALA A 86 -20.48 15.34 27.23
CA ALA A 86 -20.89 16.57 26.54
C ALA A 86 -21.06 17.77 27.50
N ALA A 87 -21.64 17.54 28.69
CA ALA A 87 -21.83 18.57 29.71
C ALA A 87 -20.49 19.05 30.31
N ASP A 88 -19.58 18.12 30.62
CA ASP A 88 -18.25 18.42 31.16
C ASP A 88 -17.40 19.19 30.14
N TRP A 89 -17.43 18.81 28.85
CA TRP A 89 -16.75 19.56 27.80
C TRP A 89 -17.25 21.01 27.71
N ILE A 90 -18.56 21.22 27.80
CA ILE A 90 -19.14 22.58 27.80
C ILE A 90 -18.67 23.38 29.02
N ALA A 91 -18.74 22.80 30.22
CA ALA A 91 -18.36 23.46 31.46
C ALA A 91 -16.86 23.83 31.53
N GLN A 92 -16.00 23.07 30.84
CA GLN A 92 -14.55 23.25 30.86
C GLN A 92 -14.01 24.05 29.65
N HIS A 93 -14.69 23.99 28.49
CA HIS A 93 -14.06 24.37 27.20
C HIS A 93 -14.93 25.20 26.25
N ALA A 94 -16.20 25.52 26.57
CA ALA A 94 -17.05 26.27 25.64
C ALA A 94 -16.51 27.68 25.27
N GLU A 95 -15.74 28.32 26.16
CA GLU A 95 -15.07 29.60 25.89
C GLU A 95 -13.94 29.50 24.84
N ALA A 96 -13.49 28.30 24.46
CA ALA A 96 -12.51 28.09 23.39
C ALA A 96 -13.00 28.58 22.01
N PHE A 97 -14.30 28.82 21.84
CA PHE A 97 -14.86 29.50 20.67
C PHE A 97 -14.71 31.04 20.69
N GLY A 98 -14.14 31.61 21.76
CA GLY A 98 -13.87 33.05 21.90
C GLY A 98 -15.00 33.88 22.50
N VAL A 99 -16.07 33.24 22.99
CA VAL A 99 -17.19 33.90 23.69
C VAL A 99 -17.07 33.66 25.20
N PRO A 100 -16.75 34.68 26.02
CA PRO A 100 -16.74 34.56 27.48
C PRO A 100 -18.15 34.39 28.05
N ASN A 101 -18.28 33.62 29.12
CA ASN A 101 -19.52 33.35 29.86
C ASN A 101 -20.68 32.89 28.94
N VAL A 102 -20.38 32.00 27.97
CA VAL A 102 -21.35 31.57 26.96
C VAL A 102 -22.51 30.76 27.57
N GLU A 103 -23.71 31.36 27.62
CA GLU A 103 -24.94 30.66 27.98
C GLU A 103 -25.35 29.71 26.84
N LEU A 104 -25.57 28.43 27.15
CA LEU A 104 -26.01 27.42 26.20
C LEU A 104 -27.25 26.70 26.71
N GLN A 105 -28.32 26.72 25.91
CA GLN A 105 -29.52 25.93 26.12
C GLN A 105 -29.45 24.65 25.29
N PHE A 106 -29.72 23.50 25.93
CA PHE A 106 -29.85 22.22 25.23
C PHE A 106 -31.08 22.22 24.31
N ALA A 107 -30.91 21.73 23.08
CA ALA A 107 -31.93 21.70 22.04
C ALA A 107 -32.38 20.26 21.70
N TRP A 108 -31.44 19.34 21.49
CA TRP A 108 -31.71 17.91 21.23
C TRP A 108 -30.45 17.05 21.33
N SER A 109 -30.63 15.73 21.40
CA SER A 109 -29.58 14.74 21.13
C SER A 109 -30.07 13.69 20.13
N ALA A 110 -29.14 13.07 19.40
CA ALA A 110 -29.45 12.03 18.41
C ALA A 110 -28.30 11.01 18.30
N VAL A 111 -28.66 9.73 18.38
CA VAL A 111 -27.74 8.60 18.17
C VAL A 111 -27.69 8.25 16.68
N HIS A 112 -26.50 8.01 16.13
CA HIS A 112 -26.30 7.59 14.73
C HIS A 112 -25.07 6.67 14.59
N GLY A 113 -24.69 6.34 13.35
CA GLY A 113 -23.58 5.43 13.08
C GLY A 113 -23.76 4.04 13.71
N LEU A 114 -24.97 3.49 13.67
CA LEU A 114 -25.36 2.21 14.31
C LEU A 114 -25.14 2.16 15.84
N GLY A 115 -25.16 3.31 16.52
CA GLY A 115 -24.92 3.39 17.98
C GLY A 115 -23.47 3.67 18.35
N ARG A 116 -22.62 4.01 17.38
CA ARG A 116 -21.22 4.43 17.60
C ARG A 116 -21.09 5.88 18.06
N PHE A 117 -22.06 6.75 17.75
CA PHE A 117 -21.97 8.17 18.08
C PHE A 117 -23.29 8.77 18.55
N THR A 118 -23.20 9.59 19.60
CA THR A 118 -24.29 10.45 20.06
C THR A 118 -23.93 11.92 19.81
N THR A 119 -24.78 12.63 19.09
CA THR A 119 -24.65 14.07 18.85
C THR A 119 -25.47 14.84 19.87
N PHE A 120 -24.88 15.85 20.50
CA PHE A 120 -25.56 16.78 21.39
C PHE A 120 -25.64 18.17 20.76
N ALA A 121 -26.83 18.76 20.79
CA ALA A 121 -27.15 20.03 20.14
C ALA A 121 -27.57 21.09 21.15
N TYR A 122 -26.94 22.26 21.05
CA TYR A 122 -27.23 23.43 21.86
C TYR A 122 -27.44 24.66 20.98
N THR A 123 -28.11 25.66 21.54
CA THR A 123 -28.30 27.02 21.03
C THR A 123 -27.86 28.03 22.10
N GLN A 124 -27.36 29.19 21.70
CA GLN A 124 -26.87 30.21 22.63
C GLN A 124 -28.02 31.10 23.13
N THR A 125 -27.94 31.53 24.39
CA THR A 125 -28.73 32.65 24.92
C THR A 125 -27.83 33.79 25.39
N VAL A 126 -28.42 34.96 25.66
CA VAL A 126 -27.78 36.04 26.44
C VAL A 126 -28.83 36.63 27.38
N ASN A 127 -28.63 36.53 28.69
CA ASN A 127 -29.64 36.75 29.72
C ASN A 127 -30.97 36.03 29.42
N GLY A 128 -30.90 34.82 28.87
CA GLY A 128 -32.07 34.04 28.44
C GLY A 128 -32.75 34.51 27.13
N ILE A 129 -32.26 35.56 26.46
CA ILE A 129 -32.72 35.95 25.12
C ILE A 129 -32.07 35.02 24.08
N PRO A 130 -32.81 34.35 23.19
CA PRO A 130 -32.22 33.48 22.17
C PRO A 130 -31.34 34.24 21.17
N VAL A 131 -30.18 33.65 20.82
CA VAL A 131 -29.33 34.15 19.74
C VAL A 131 -29.72 33.44 18.43
N GLU A 132 -30.27 34.17 17.46
CA GLU A 132 -30.79 33.59 16.21
C GLU A 132 -29.69 32.88 15.40
N GLY A 133 -29.97 31.66 14.97
CA GLY A 133 -29.03 30.86 14.16
C GLY A 133 -27.79 30.36 14.90
N SER A 134 -27.61 30.74 16.17
CA SER A 134 -26.54 30.21 17.02
C SER A 134 -26.64 28.70 17.16
N ARG A 135 -25.48 28.05 17.28
CA ARG A 135 -25.38 26.59 17.34
C ARG A 135 -24.08 26.16 17.99
N LEU A 136 -24.17 25.18 18.86
CA LEU A 136 -23.04 24.33 19.25
C LEU A 136 -23.44 22.86 19.06
N ARG A 137 -22.50 22.06 18.55
CA ARG A 137 -22.67 20.63 18.28
C ARG A 137 -21.45 19.89 18.81
N LEU A 138 -21.69 18.97 19.75
CA LEU A 138 -20.70 18.00 20.18
C LEU A 138 -21.02 16.65 19.58
N LEU A 139 -20.00 15.94 19.10
CA LEU A 139 -20.09 14.53 18.76
C LEU A 139 -19.34 13.73 19.82
N VAL A 140 -20.04 12.84 20.49
CA VAL A 140 -19.47 11.88 21.44
C VAL A 140 -19.29 10.56 20.71
N LEU A 141 -18.10 9.97 20.83
CA LEU A 141 -17.86 8.57 20.52
C LEU A 141 -18.38 7.75 21.69
N ASP A 142 -19.36 6.89 21.42
CA ASP A 142 -20.00 6.05 22.43
C ASP A 142 -19.17 4.76 22.64
N GLY A 143 -19.18 4.24 23.87
CA GLY A 143 -18.37 3.09 24.27
C GLY A 143 -18.34 2.88 25.78
N ALA A 144 -17.38 2.10 26.27
CA ALA A 144 -17.18 1.86 27.71
C ALA A 144 -16.74 3.12 28.49
N GLU A 145 -16.13 4.08 27.79
CA GLU A 145 -15.79 5.42 28.30
C GLU A 145 -16.13 6.45 27.20
N PRO A 146 -17.36 7.01 27.18
CA PRO A 146 -17.76 8.00 26.19
C PRO A 146 -16.88 9.26 26.18
N ARG A 147 -16.47 9.71 24.99
CA ARG A 147 -15.53 10.83 24.80
C ARG A 147 -15.96 11.78 23.69
N VAL A 148 -15.86 13.09 23.91
CA VAL A 148 -16.12 14.11 22.86
C VAL A 148 -15.00 14.05 21.82
N VAL A 149 -15.32 13.75 20.55
CA VAL A 149 -14.36 13.63 19.44
C VAL A 149 -14.43 14.77 18.43
N TYR A 150 -15.48 15.59 18.50
CA TYR A 150 -15.66 16.79 17.69
C TYR A 150 -16.50 17.81 18.44
N ALA A 151 -16.09 19.08 18.39
CA ALA A 151 -16.87 20.21 18.83
C ALA A 151 -16.94 21.25 17.71
N GLY A 152 -18.13 21.67 17.30
CA GLY A 152 -18.32 22.69 16.26
C GLY A 152 -19.37 23.72 16.66
N ALA A 153 -19.08 25.01 16.46
CA ALA A 153 -19.96 26.08 16.90
C ALA A 153 -20.05 27.28 15.94
N THR A 154 -21.06 28.10 16.16
CA THR A 154 -21.24 29.44 15.58
C THR A 154 -22.06 30.24 16.59
N LEU A 155 -21.42 31.24 17.19
CA LEU A 155 -21.84 31.94 18.41
C LEU A 155 -21.57 33.45 18.24
N ALA A 156 -22.28 34.27 19.02
CA ALA A 156 -22.10 35.72 19.05
C ALA A 156 -21.46 36.17 20.38
N LEU A 157 -20.79 37.32 20.38
CA LEU A 157 -20.55 38.04 21.63
C LEU A 157 -21.86 38.68 22.12
N PRO A 158 -22.06 38.86 23.44
CA PRO A 158 -23.25 39.52 23.96
C PRO A 158 -23.36 40.97 23.45
N PRO A 159 -24.58 41.51 23.25
CA PRO A 159 -24.80 42.93 22.99
C PRO A 159 -24.19 43.82 24.09
N ALA A 160 -23.73 45.01 23.72
CA ALA A 160 -23.05 45.94 24.63
C ALA A 160 -23.96 46.45 25.78
N ASP A 161 -25.28 46.50 25.56
CA ASP A 161 -26.28 46.63 26.62
C ASP A 161 -27.46 45.69 26.27
N VAL A 162 -27.68 44.69 27.11
CA VAL A 162 -28.75 43.68 26.98
C VAL A 162 -30.01 44.09 27.76
N ALA A 163 -29.90 45.09 28.66
CA ALA A 163 -30.99 45.61 29.47
C ALA A 163 -31.61 46.90 28.87
N ALA A 164 -31.01 47.45 27.81
CA ALA A 164 -31.51 48.61 27.09
C ALA A 164 -32.95 48.39 26.60
N ALA A 165 -33.87 49.27 27.04
CA ALA A 165 -35.22 49.31 26.49
C ALA A 165 -35.18 49.63 24.99
N ALA A 166 -36.03 48.97 24.20
CA ALA A 166 -36.12 49.20 22.76
C ALA A 166 -36.62 50.63 22.46
N SER A 167 -35.81 51.44 21.76
CA SER A 167 -36.24 52.76 21.29
C SER A 167 -37.28 52.69 20.16
N VAL A 168 -37.36 51.56 19.44
CA VAL A 168 -38.36 51.30 18.41
C VAL A 168 -39.37 50.26 18.91
N PRO A 169 -40.66 50.62 19.11
CA PRO A 169 -41.72 49.68 19.46
C PRO A 169 -41.89 48.56 18.43
N ALA A 170 -42.28 47.37 18.90
CA ALA A 170 -42.35 46.17 18.08
C ALA A 170 -43.44 46.23 16.99
N ASP A 171 -44.55 46.90 17.27
CA ASP A 171 -45.63 47.17 16.32
C ASP A 171 -45.22 48.18 15.23
N ALA A 172 -44.43 49.19 15.59
CA ALA A 172 -43.81 50.12 14.63
C ALA A 172 -42.84 49.38 13.69
N ALA A 173 -41.96 48.52 14.24
CA ALA A 173 -41.03 47.72 13.44
C ALA A 173 -41.74 46.79 12.43
N VAL A 174 -42.85 46.16 12.82
CA VAL A 174 -43.68 45.36 11.91
C VAL A 174 -44.37 46.23 10.87
N ALA A 175 -44.89 47.40 11.26
CA ALA A 175 -45.54 48.34 10.33
C ALA A 175 -44.57 48.88 9.28
N ASP A 176 -43.35 49.25 9.66
CA ASP A 176 -42.33 49.79 8.75
C ASP A 176 -41.92 48.75 7.70
N VAL A 177 -41.64 47.50 8.09
CA VAL A 177 -41.33 46.41 7.14
C VAL A 177 -42.53 46.12 6.23
N ARG A 178 -43.75 46.08 6.77
CA ARG A 178 -44.98 45.89 5.99
C ARG A 178 -45.25 47.02 4.99
N ASN A 179 -44.80 48.23 5.27
CA ASN A 179 -44.93 49.38 4.36
C ASN A 179 -43.85 49.41 3.26
N GLN A 180 -42.81 48.57 3.33
CA GLN A 180 -41.83 48.44 2.25
C GLN A 180 -42.49 47.80 1.02
N ALA A 181 -42.29 48.40 -0.16
CA ALA A 181 -42.91 47.96 -1.41
C ALA A 181 -42.69 46.47 -1.71
N GLN A 182 -41.52 45.93 -1.34
CA GLN A 182 -41.13 44.53 -1.53
C GLN A 182 -41.94 43.51 -0.69
N TYR A 183 -42.56 43.94 0.42
CA TYR A 183 -43.26 43.04 1.36
C TYR A 183 -44.74 43.41 1.60
N SER A 184 -45.17 44.54 1.05
CA SER A 184 -46.54 45.09 1.20
C SER A 184 -47.68 44.19 0.71
N HIS A 185 -47.38 43.17 -0.11
CA HIS A 185 -48.34 42.18 -0.62
C HIS A 185 -48.58 40.99 0.31
N LEU A 186 -47.80 40.83 1.39
CA LEU A 186 -47.93 39.72 2.34
C LEU A 186 -49.14 39.96 3.29
N PRO A 187 -50.17 39.09 3.30
CA PRO A 187 -51.36 39.28 4.12
C PRO A 187 -51.20 38.82 5.58
N GLY A 188 -50.40 37.80 5.86
CA GLY A 188 -50.20 37.23 7.20
C GLY A 188 -48.93 37.75 7.86
N TRP A 189 -49.02 38.07 9.16
CA TRP A 189 -47.89 38.58 9.96
C TRP A 189 -47.95 37.98 11.37
N SER A 190 -46.82 37.52 11.90
CA SER A 190 -46.71 37.02 13.28
C SER A 190 -46.61 38.16 14.29
N GLN A 191 -46.78 37.83 15.58
CA GLN A 191 -46.26 38.70 16.63
C GLN A 191 -44.72 38.70 16.59
N PRO A 192 -44.06 39.81 16.95
CA PRO A 192 -42.61 39.89 17.06
C PRO A 192 -42.08 39.35 18.39
N GLU A 193 -40.97 38.63 18.34
CA GLU A 193 -40.19 38.19 19.51
C GLU A 193 -38.84 38.95 19.58
N THR A 194 -38.27 39.10 20.78
CA THR A 194 -36.90 39.64 20.94
C THR A 194 -35.89 38.51 20.74
N VAL A 195 -34.91 38.72 19.86
CA VAL A 195 -33.73 37.86 19.72
C VAL A 195 -32.45 38.70 19.72
N VAL A 196 -31.31 38.05 19.98
CA VAL A 196 -30.01 38.58 19.58
C VAL A 196 -29.72 38.15 18.14
N PHE A 197 -29.63 39.11 17.22
CA PHE A 197 -29.24 38.88 15.83
C PHE A 197 -27.75 39.19 15.63
N PHE A 198 -27.07 38.39 14.81
CA PHE A 198 -25.67 38.60 14.45
C PHE A 198 -25.39 38.08 13.04
N ASP A 199 -24.31 38.56 12.43
CA ASP A 199 -23.78 38.00 11.19
C ASP A 199 -23.04 36.68 11.50
N GLN A 200 -23.55 35.58 10.94
CA GLN A 200 -23.01 34.24 11.15
C GLN A 200 -21.75 33.97 10.31
N ASP A 201 -21.54 34.72 9.23
CA ASP A 201 -20.47 34.49 8.26
C ASP A 201 -19.31 35.49 8.41
N ALA A 202 -19.43 36.42 9.36
CA ALA A 202 -18.40 37.38 9.72
C ALA A 202 -17.02 36.74 9.99
N GLU A 203 -15.98 37.36 9.42
CA GLU A 203 -14.57 36.93 9.56
C GLU A 203 -13.96 37.27 10.93
N ALA A 204 -14.64 38.08 11.76
CA ALA A 204 -14.22 38.39 13.12
C ALA A 204 -15.43 38.38 14.06
N LEU A 205 -15.24 37.93 15.30
CA LEU A 205 -16.31 37.71 16.26
C LEU A 205 -16.96 39.04 16.68
N GLN A 206 -18.26 39.22 16.42
CA GLN A 206 -18.99 40.47 16.65
C GLN A 206 -19.93 40.40 17.87
N PRO A 207 -20.14 41.53 18.58
CA PRO A 207 -21.31 41.72 19.44
C PRO A 207 -22.61 41.59 18.64
N GLY A 208 -23.53 40.76 19.13
CA GLY A 208 -24.88 40.69 18.59
C GLY A 208 -25.68 41.96 18.88
N ARG A 209 -26.85 42.07 18.25
CA ARG A 209 -27.79 43.19 18.40
C ARG A 209 -29.16 42.69 18.85
N LEU A 210 -29.82 43.43 19.75
CA LEU A 210 -31.22 43.17 20.07
C LEU A 210 -32.09 43.50 18.86
N ALA A 211 -32.89 42.53 18.40
CA ALA A 211 -33.71 42.63 17.21
C ALA A 211 -35.13 42.10 17.45
N TRP A 212 -36.12 42.77 16.86
CA TRP A 212 -37.46 42.22 16.66
C TRP A 212 -37.43 41.21 15.52
N LYS A 213 -37.77 39.96 15.83
CA LYS A 213 -37.91 38.87 14.87
C LYS A 213 -39.38 38.56 14.65
N PHE A 214 -39.82 38.56 13.39
CA PHE A 214 -41.21 38.24 13.02
C PHE A 214 -41.29 37.64 11.63
N VAL A 215 -42.39 36.93 11.35
CA VAL A 215 -42.68 36.31 10.05
C VAL A 215 -43.74 37.13 9.31
N GLY A 216 -43.50 37.41 8.03
CA GLY A 216 -44.55 37.81 7.08
C GLY A 216 -44.76 36.72 6.03
N GLU A 217 -46.01 36.43 5.68
CA GLU A 217 -46.34 35.31 4.80
C GLU A 217 -47.58 35.50 3.92
N GLN A 218 -47.55 34.83 2.77
CA GLN A 218 -48.70 34.51 1.92
C GLN A 218 -49.07 33.03 2.18
N PRO A 219 -50.19 32.73 2.87
CA PRO A 219 -50.57 31.35 3.21
C PRO A 219 -51.12 30.55 2.03
N ASP A 220 -51.43 31.19 0.89
CA ASP A 220 -51.86 30.52 -0.34
C ASP A 220 -50.73 29.68 -0.95
N LEU A 221 -50.94 28.36 -1.00
CA LEU A 221 -49.98 27.39 -1.53
C LEU A 221 -49.67 27.56 -3.03
N SER A 222 -50.53 28.22 -3.81
CA SER A 222 -50.27 28.53 -5.22
C SER A 222 -49.34 29.73 -5.44
N ARG A 223 -49.11 30.52 -4.37
CA ARG A 223 -48.33 31.77 -4.36
C ARG A 223 -47.50 31.87 -3.09
N ARG A 224 -46.95 30.74 -2.63
CA ARG A 224 -46.41 30.59 -1.27
C ARG A 224 -45.16 31.43 -1.09
N GLU A 225 -45.30 32.53 -0.36
CA GLU A 225 -44.20 33.36 0.14
C GLU A 225 -44.18 33.33 1.67
N LYS A 226 -42.98 33.30 2.25
CA LYS A 226 -42.75 33.39 3.69
C LYS A 226 -41.36 33.96 3.92
N TYR A 227 -41.24 34.97 4.77
CA TYR A 227 -39.97 35.57 5.15
C TYR A 227 -39.91 35.74 6.67
N THR A 228 -38.73 35.50 7.27
CA THR A 228 -38.41 35.92 8.64
C THR A 228 -37.60 37.21 8.58
N PHE A 229 -38.12 38.25 9.22
CA PHE A 229 -37.52 39.58 9.31
C PHE A 229 -36.83 39.80 10.65
N PHE A 230 -35.77 40.60 10.63
CA PHE A 230 -34.99 40.98 11.81
C PHE A 230 -34.78 42.49 11.81
N VAL A 231 -35.39 43.20 12.75
CA VAL A 231 -35.34 44.69 12.83
C VAL A 231 -34.65 45.13 14.11
N ASP A 232 -33.61 45.95 13.99
CA ASP A 232 -32.80 46.49 15.09
C ASP A 232 -33.66 47.29 16.09
N GLN A 233 -33.67 46.90 17.37
CA GLN A 233 -34.57 47.46 18.38
C GLN A 233 -34.28 48.92 18.77
N GLN A 234 -33.12 49.47 18.38
CA GLN A 234 -32.72 50.83 18.72
C GLN A 234 -32.78 51.79 17.53
N SER A 235 -32.47 51.31 16.33
CA SER A 235 -32.44 52.12 15.09
C SER A 235 -33.62 51.89 14.14
N GLY A 236 -34.38 50.81 14.30
CA GLY A 236 -35.46 50.45 13.37
C GLY A 236 -34.96 49.93 12.02
N ALA A 237 -33.64 49.76 11.84
CA ALA A 237 -33.06 49.24 10.62
C ALA A 237 -33.43 47.76 10.42
N LEU A 238 -33.91 47.41 9.23
CA LEU A 238 -34.06 46.02 8.80
C LEU A 238 -32.65 45.41 8.62
N LEU A 239 -32.24 44.56 9.57
CA LEU A 239 -30.94 43.89 9.59
C LEU A 239 -30.88 42.75 8.56
N ALA A 240 -31.97 41.98 8.44
CA ALA A 240 -32.10 40.91 7.46
C ALA A 240 -33.56 40.56 7.18
N ALA A 241 -33.82 40.04 5.97
CA ALA A 241 -35.06 39.39 5.57
C ALA A 241 -34.71 38.02 4.93
N ARG A 242 -34.87 36.94 5.69
CA ARG A 242 -34.56 35.58 5.26
C ARG A 242 -35.78 34.97 4.58
N ASN A 243 -35.65 34.49 3.34
CA ASN A 243 -36.69 33.73 2.66
C ASN A 243 -36.79 32.32 3.28
N GLU A 244 -38.01 31.90 3.64
CA GLU A 244 -38.34 30.63 4.30
C GLU A 244 -39.15 29.69 3.38
N VAL A 245 -39.28 30.01 2.09
CA VAL A 245 -39.98 29.17 1.11
C VAL A 245 -39.10 28.00 0.70
N LEU A 246 -39.44 26.82 1.20
CA LEU A 246 -38.92 25.55 0.71
C LEU A 246 -39.55 25.21 -0.64
N ASN A 247 -38.73 24.75 -1.59
CA ASN A 247 -39.19 24.20 -2.86
C ASN A 247 -40.14 23.00 -2.62
N VAL A 248 -41.29 22.99 -3.30
CA VAL A 248 -42.15 21.79 -3.41
C VAL A 248 -41.55 20.83 -4.43
N ASN A 249 -40.41 20.24 -4.05
CA ASN A 249 -39.74 19.20 -4.82
C ASN A 249 -40.68 18.01 -5.07
N ILE A 250 -40.53 17.37 -6.23
CA ILE A 250 -41.28 16.15 -6.57
C ILE A 250 -40.45 14.94 -6.18
N SER A 251 -40.91 14.20 -5.18
CA SER A 251 -40.23 12.98 -4.70
C SER A 251 -41.06 11.73 -5.02
N GLY A 252 -40.41 10.58 -5.08
CA GLY A 252 -41.04 9.28 -5.30
C GLY A 252 -40.05 8.14 -5.32
N LEU A 253 -40.56 6.92 -5.49
CA LEU A 253 -39.81 5.67 -5.58
C LEU A 253 -40.01 5.04 -6.97
N VAL A 254 -38.94 4.58 -7.62
CA VAL A 254 -39.00 3.80 -8.87
C VAL A 254 -38.65 2.34 -8.60
N GLN A 255 -39.53 1.45 -9.01
CA GLN A 255 -39.38 0.00 -8.92
C GLN A 255 -39.65 -0.68 -10.26
N GLY A 256 -39.20 -1.92 -10.40
CA GLY A 256 -39.61 -2.85 -11.45
C GLY A 256 -39.79 -4.24 -10.86
N ASN A 257 -40.66 -5.07 -11.45
CA ASN A 257 -40.75 -6.47 -11.06
C ASN A 257 -39.57 -7.24 -11.68
N ALA A 258 -38.53 -7.45 -10.88
CA ALA A 258 -37.29 -8.12 -11.26
C ALA A 258 -37.31 -9.58 -10.79
N THR A 259 -36.54 -10.43 -11.45
CA THR A 259 -36.34 -11.81 -10.98
C THR A 259 -35.55 -11.82 -9.66
N PRO A 260 -36.05 -12.46 -8.58
CA PRO A 260 -35.34 -12.49 -7.31
C PRO A 260 -34.19 -13.52 -7.30
N GLY A 261 -33.09 -13.18 -6.63
CA GLY A 261 -31.95 -14.07 -6.41
C GLY A 261 -31.12 -14.30 -7.67
N LEU A 262 -30.66 -15.54 -7.88
CA LEU A 262 -29.74 -15.91 -8.97
C LEU A 262 -30.37 -16.74 -10.08
N ALA A 263 -31.55 -17.32 -9.84
CA ALA A 263 -32.32 -18.09 -10.82
C ALA A 263 -33.04 -17.15 -11.82
N PRO A 264 -33.46 -17.63 -13.01
CA PRO A 264 -34.11 -16.84 -14.06
C PRO A 264 -35.61 -16.64 -13.84
N ASP A 265 -36.24 -15.76 -14.63
CA ASP A 265 -37.70 -15.63 -14.69
C ASP A 265 -38.33 -16.97 -15.09
N SER A 266 -39.17 -17.52 -14.22
CA SER A 266 -39.83 -18.79 -14.44
C SER A 266 -41.06 -18.94 -13.55
N GLY A 267 -41.93 -19.91 -13.86
CA GLY A 267 -43.07 -20.25 -13.00
C GLY A 267 -42.70 -20.77 -11.60
N LEU A 268 -41.42 -21.00 -11.31
CA LEU A 268 -40.89 -21.37 -9.99
C LEU A 268 -40.17 -20.21 -9.29
N ASN A 269 -39.74 -19.19 -10.04
CA ASN A 269 -39.05 -17.99 -9.53
C ASN A 269 -39.66 -16.72 -10.16
N PRO A 270 -40.92 -16.38 -9.81
CA PRO A 270 -41.65 -15.30 -10.46
C PRO A 270 -41.09 -13.92 -10.08
N PRO A 271 -41.21 -12.89 -10.94
CA PRO A 271 -40.67 -11.56 -10.67
C PRO A 271 -41.36 -10.83 -9.51
N VAL A 272 -40.59 -10.06 -8.75
CA VAL A 272 -41.03 -9.30 -7.56
C VAL A 272 -40.50 -7.87 -7.59
N ALA A 273 -41.19 -6.94 -6.95
CA ALA A 273 -40.85 -5.51 -6.99
C ALA A 273 -39.49 -5.21 -6.31
N ALA A 274 -38.48 -4.91 -7.13
CA ALA A 274 -37.16 -4.44 -6.74
C ALA A 274 -37.00 -2.95 -7.05
N ALA A 275 -36.04 -2.27 -6.40
CA ALA A 275 -35.70 -0.89 -6.71
C ALA A 275 -35.03 -0.75 -8.09
N MET A 276 -35.26 0.36 -8.78
CA MET A 276 -34.53 0.75 -9.99
C MET A 276 -33.46 1.79 -9.60
N PRO A 277 -32.20 1.38 -9.36
CA PRO A 277 -31.15 2.29 -8.93
C PRO A 277 -30.72 3.21 -10.07
N GLU A 278 -30.47 4.49 -9.78
CA GLU A 278 -29.86 5.44 -10.72
C GLU A 278 -30.56 5.54 -12.09
N ILE A 279 -31.89 5.45 -12.10
CA ILE A 279 -32.75 5.68 -13.27
C ILE A 279 -33.21 7.14 -13.33
N ARG A 280 -33.23 7.73 -14.52
CA ARG A 280 -33.68 9.11 -14.71
C ARG A 280 -35.20 9.21 -14.58
N VAL A 281 -35.64 10.19 -13.80
CA VAL A 281 -37.03 10.62 -13.69
C VAL A 281 -37.11 12.11 -14.05
N SER A 282 -37.99 12.47 -14.98
CA SER A 282 -38.03 13.79 -15.61
C SER A 282 -39.43 14.40 -15.58
N VAL A 283 -39.54 15.68 -15.23
CA VAL A 283 -40.73 16.48 -15.54
C VAL A 283 -40.73 16.81 -17.03
N THR A 284 -41.83 16.59 -17.73
CA THR A 284 -41.94 16.87 -19.17
C THR A 284 -41.67 18.34 -19.47
N GLY A 285 -40.58 18.63 -20.17
CA GLY A 285 -40.14 20.01 -20.47
C GLY A 285 -39.54 20.78 -19.29
N GLY A 286 -39.15 20.09 -18.21
CA GLY A 286 -38.60 20.70 -17.00
C GLY A 286 -37.40 19.93 -16.41
N ASN A 287 -37.23 20.07 -15.09
CA ASN A 287 -36.11 19.45 -14.36
C ASN A 287 -36.22 17.91 -14.32
N ASN A 288 -35.08 17.25 -14.15
CA ASN A 288 -34.95 15.82 -13.97
C ASN A 288 -33.94 15.49 -12.87
N ALA A 289 -34.00 14.27 -12.35
CA ALA A 289 -33.06 13.72 -11.38
C ALA A 289 -32.88 12.21 -11.66
N PHE A 290 -31.79 11.63 -11.16
CA PHE A 290 -31.68 10.17 -11.06
C PHE A 290 -32.21 9.71 -9.69
N SER A 291 -32.63 8.45 -9.58
CA SER A 291 -32.87 7.82 -8.28
C SER A 291 -31.56 7.52 -7.53
N ASP A 292 -31.64 7.38 -6.21
CA ASP A 292 -30.62 6.74 -5.39
C ASP A 292 -30.62 5.20 -5.62
N ARG A 293 -29.69 4.50 -4.97
CA ARG A 293 -29.58 3.03 -5.08
C ARG A 293 -30.74 2.25 -4.43
N SER A 294 -31.59 2.92 -3.65
CA SER A 294 -32.85 2.36 -3.14
C SER A 294 -34.06 2.73 -4.03
N GLY A 295 -33.83 3.39 -5.17
CA GLY A 295 -34.86 3.78 -6.13
C GLY A 295 -35.58 5.10 -5.81
N ASN A 296 -35.25 5.79 -4.70
CA ASN A 296 -35.90 7.05 -4.37
C ASN A 296 -35.32 8.19 -5.21
N TYR A 297 -36.15 9.07 -5.73
CA TYR A 297 -35.72 10.25 -6.47
C TYR A 297 -36.31 11.53 -5.86
N THR A 298 -35.70 12.68 -6.15
CA THR A 298 -36.24 14.00 -5.80
C THR A 298 -35.86 15.03 -6.86
N ILE A 299 -36.84 15.51 -7.62
CA ILE A 299 -36.67 16.56 -8.63
C ILE A 299 -36.94 17.92 -7.98
N VAL A 300 -35.99 18.84 -8.07
CA VAL A 300 -36.18 20.22 -7.59
C VAL A 300 -37.26 20.91 -8.41
N HIS A 301 -38.32 21.39 -7.75
CA HIS A 301 -39.47 21.99 -8.39
C HIS A 301 -40.11 23.07 -7.50
N SER A 302 -40.68 24.11 -8.11
CA SER A 302 -41.20 25.30 -7.42
C SER A 302 -42.70 25.58 -7.66
N GLY A 303 -43.35 24.86 -8.58
CA GLY A 303 -44.79 24.93 -8.79
C GLY A 303 -45.55 23.95 -7.89
N SER A 304 -46.84 24.24 -7.66
CA SER A 304 -47.76 23.35 -6.93
C SER A 304 -48.92 22.84 -7.80
N SER A 305 -48.87 23.08 -9.11
CA SER A 305 -49.81 22.52 -10.09
C SER A 305 -49.38 21.11 -10.52
N ALA A 306 -50.33 20.29 -10.97
CA ALA A 306 -50.04 18.97 -11.51
C ALA A 306 -49.15 19.05 -12.77
N VAL A 307 -48.10 18.22 -12.82
CA VAL A 307 -47.16 18.13 -13.94
C VAL A 307 -46.99 16.68 -14.40
N THR A 308 -46.70 16.47 -15.67
CA THR A 308 -46.37 15.14 -16.20
C THR A 308 -44.93 14.76 -15.84
N VAL A 309 -44.77 13.60 -15.21
CA VAL A 309 -43.48 13.02 -14.80
C VAL A 309 -43.29 11.70 -15.55
N THR A 310 -42.07 11.46 -16.05
CA THR A 310 -41.73 10.37 -16.98
C THR A 310 -40.43 9.68 -16.58
N THR A 311 -40.32 8.37 -16.84
CA THR A 311 -39.11 7.56 -16.63
C THR A 311 -39.12 6.33 -17.55
N ASN A 312 -37.96 5.84 -17.98
CA ASN A 312 -37.81 4.74 -18.94
C ASN A 312 -36.47 4.01 -18.78
N VAL A 313 -36.38 2.77 -19.28
CA VAL A 313 -35.22 1.88 -19.03
C VAL A 313 -33.97 2.19 -19.87
N SER A 314 -34.09 2.91 -20.99
CA SER A 314 -32.93 3.57 -21.64
C SER A 314 -32.41 4.77 -20.84
N GLY A 315 -33.21 5.30 -19.90
CA GLY A 315 -32.89 6.46 -19.07
C GLY A 315 -31.97 6.18 -17.87
N GLY A 316 -31.23 5.07 -17.85
CA GLY A 316 -30.29 4.79 -16.76
C GLY A 316 -29.09 5.75 -16.74
N ARG A 317 -28.38 5.78 -15.62
CA ARG A 317 -27.11 6.51 -15.50
C ARG A 317 -25.94 5.72 -16.08
N TRP A 318 -25.92 4.42 -15.81
CA TRP A 318 -24.84 3.49 -16.15
C TRP A 318 -25.27 2.36 -17.09
N VAL A 319 -26.52 2.41 -17.56
CA VAL A 319 -27.10 1.43 -18.50
C VAL A 319 -28.13 2.09 -19.41
N ASP A 320 -28.14 1.69 -20.68
CA ASP A 320 -29.13 2.07 -21.69
C ASP A 320 -29.81 0.78 -22.19
N VAL A 321 -30.93 0.39 -21.58
CA VAL A 321 -31.62 -0.86 -21.92
C VAL A 321 -32.43 -0.70 -23.19
N ASN A 322 -32.03 -1.45 -24.21
CA ASN A 322 -32.68 -1.52 -25.51
C ASN A 322 -33.33 -2.89 -25.67
N THR A 323 -34.51 -2.99 -26.30
CA THR A 323 -35.19 -4.28 -26.55
C THR A 323 -35.41 -4.47 -28.03
N LEU A 324 -34.87 -5.56 -28.60
CA LEU A 324 -34.94 -5.81 -30.04
C LEU A 324 -36.23 -6.51 -30.47
N LEU A 325 -36.99 -7.05 -29.51
CA LEU A 325 -38.37 -7.51 -29.68
C LEU A 325 -39.26 -6.88 -28.60
N GLY A 326 -40.53 -6.62 -28.95
CA GLY A 326 -41.48 -5.94 -28.06
C GLY A 326 -41.34 -4.41 -28.11
N SER A 327 -41.48 -3.78 -26.94
CA SER A 327 -41.38 -2.32 -26.77
C SER A 327 -40.61 -1.98 -25.50
N GLU A 328 -39.86 -0.88 -25.54
CA GLU A 328 -39.16 -0.34 -24.36
C GLU A 328 -40.15 -0.07 -23.21
N LEU A 329 -39.73 -0.41 -21.98
CA LEU A 329 -40.43 -0.04 -20.77
C LEU A 329 -40.25 1.47 -20.47
N ALA A 330 -41.31 2.23 -20.76
CA ALA A 330 -41.45 3.64 -20.39
C ALA A 330 -42.75 3.87 -19.61
N LEU A 331 -42.70 4.78 -18.63
CA LEU A 331 -43.83 5.17 -17.78
C LEU A 331 -44.02 6.68 -17.74
N SER A 332 -45.28 7.10 -17.58
CA SER A 332 -45.68 8.50 -17.49
C SER A 332 -46.90 8.64 -16.57
N GLN A 333 -46.89 9.62 -15.67
CA GLN A 333 -48.02 9.93 -14.80
C GLN A 333 -48.13 11.43 -14.48
N SER A 334 -49.31 11.86 -14.02
CA SER A 334 -49.56 13.22 -13.55
C SER A 334 -49.32 13.30 -12.05
N VAL A 335 -48.31 14.06 -11.62
CA VAL A 335 -47.96 14.24 -10.20
C VAL A 335 -48.24 15.68 -9.78
N THR A 336 -48.99 15.86 -8.68
CA THR A 336 -49.11 17.16 -8.01
C THR A 336 -48.00 17.27 -6.97
N PRO A 337 -47.09 18.26 -7.06
CA PRO A 337 -45.98 18.41 -6.11
C PRO A 337 -46.48 18.58 -4.65
N PRO A 338 -45.84 17.94 -3.66
CA PRO A 338 -44.56 17.24 -3.74
C PRO A 338 -44.64 15.75 -4.16
N GLY A 339 -45.82 15.21 -4.47
CA GLY A 339 -46.03 13.81 -4.84
C GLY A 339 -46.75 12.99 -3.75
N PRO A 340 -46.48 11.67 -3.61
CA PRO A 340 -45.40 10.93 -4.26
C PRO A 340 -45.65 10.62 -5.75
N GLY A 341 -44.58 10.61 -6.55
CA GLY A 341 -44.60 10.15 -7.94
C GLY A 341 -44.07 8.73 -8.11
N ASN A 342 -44.64 7.75 -7.41
CA ASN A 342 -44.11 6.38 -7.41
C ASN A 342 -44.35 5.67 -8.74
N PHE A 343 -43.36 4.94 -9.24
CA PHE A 343 -43.40 4.19 -10.50
C PHE A 343 -43.12 2.71 -10.26
N LEU A 344 -43.88 1.83 -10.93
CA LEU A 344 -43.63 0.38 -10.98
C LEU A 344 -43.64 -0.07 -12.45
N PHE A 345 -42.46 -0.38 -12.98
CA PHE A 345 -42.31 -1.04 -14.27
C PHE A 345 -42.88 -2.45 -14.25
N ASN A 346 -43.18 -2.98 -15.45
CA ASN A 346 -43.73 -4.32 -15.71
C ASN A 346 -44.70 -4.84 -14.63
N SER A 347 -45.68 -4.01 -14.24
CA SER A 347 -46.67 -4.29 -13.18
C SER A 347 -47.55 -5.52 -13.46
N ALA A 348 -47.66 -5.92 -14.72
CA ALA A 348 -47.95 -7.29 -15.15
C ALA A 348 -46.69 -7.86 -15.82
N PRO A 349 -45.88 -8.70 -15.12
CA PRO A 349 -44.64 -9.23 -15.68
C PRO A 349 -44.87 -10.18 -16.86
N SER A 350 -43.89 -10.19 -17.75
CA SER A 350 -43.72 -11.18 -18.82
C SER A 350 -42.24 -11.29 -19.11
N GLU A 351 -41.75 -12.44 -19.57
CA GLU A 351 -40.32 -12.69 -19.85
C GLU A 351 -39.63 -11.47 -20.50
N SER A 352 -40.19 -10.93 -21.57
CA SER A 352 -39.62 -9.82 -22.33
C SER A 352 -39.57 -8.47 -21.61
N THR A 353 -40.43 -8.26 -20.61
CA THR A 353 -40.44 -7.06 -19.77
C THR A 353 -39.64 -7.26 -18.49
N THR A 354 -39.58 -8.48 -17.94
CA THR A 354 -38.65 -8.84 -16.86
C THR A 354 -37.20 -8.75 -17.33
N ALA A 355 -36.87 -9.23 -18.53
CA ALA A 355 -35.53 -9.17 -19.12
C ALA A 355 -34.96 -7.73 -19.15
N GLN A 356 -35.80 -6.73 -19.51
CA GLN A 356 -35.41 -5.32 -19.50
C GLN A 356 -35.09 -4.81 -18.09
N VAL A 357 -35.91 -5.18 -17.09
CA VAL A 357 -35.73 -4.77 -15.68
C VAL A 357 -34.51 -5.46 -15.05
N ASN A 358 -34.31 -6.75 -15.33
CA ASN A 358 -33.15 -7.51 -14.89
C ASN A 358 -31.86 -6.94 -15.48
N ALA A 359 -31.79 -6.74 -16.80
CA ALA A 359 -30.63 -6.12 -17.45
C ALA A 359 -30.31 -4.76 -16.84
N PHE A 360 -31.33 -3.93 -16.58
CA PHE A 360 -31.17 -2.63 -15.91
C PHE A 360 -30.52 -2.78 -14.52
N ILE A 361 -31.09 -3.61 -13.65
CA ILE A 361 -30.67 -3.73 -12.24
C ILE A 361 -29.30 -4.39 -12.12
N HIS A 362 -29.06 -5.49 -12.83
CA HIS A 362 -27.80 -6.22 -12.73
C HIS A 362 -26.63 -5.45 -13.36
N THR A 363 -26.84 -4.69 -14.44
CA THR A 363 -25.79 -3.82 -15.03
C THR A 363 -25.38 -2.71 -14.07
N ASN A 364 -26.35 -2.01 -13.44
CA ASN A 364 -26.03 -1.04 -12.39
C ASN A 364 -25.38 -1.71 -11.17
N SER A 365 -25.69 -2.97 -10.86
CA SER A 365 -25.10 -3.69 -9.72
C SER A 365 -23.61 -3.98 -9.93
N ILE A 366 -23.20 -4.42 -11.13
CA ILE A 366 -21.80 -4.71 -11.46
C ILE A 366 -20.98 -3.44 -11.72
N HIS A 367 -21.56 -2.39 -12.31
CA HIS A 367 -20.95 -1.05 -12.36
C HIS A 367 -20.63 -0.53 -10.95
N ASN A 368 -21.62 -0.53 -10.06
CA ASN A 368 -21.45 -0.04 -8.70
C ASN A 368 -20.50 -0.91 -7.87
N TYR A 369 -20.45 -2.23 -8.10
CA TYR A 369 -19.47 -3.12 -7.46
C TYR A 369 -18.02 -2.67 -7.68
N ILE A 370 -17.66 -2.33 -8.92
CA ILE A 370 -16.34 -1.76 -9.24
C ILE A 370 -16.22 -0.36 -8.65
N ARG A 371 -17.22 0.51 -8.89
CA ARG A 371 -17.13 1.93 -8.56
C ARG A 371 -17.13 2.27 -7.06
N ASP A 372 -17.62 1.36 -6.21
CA ASP A 372 -17.58 1.49 -4.75
C ASP A 372 -16.19 1.19 -4.15
N ARG A 373 -15.34 0.45 -4.87
CA ARG A 373 -14.07 -0.11 -4.37
C ARG A 373 -12.85 0.49 -5.05
N GLY A 374 -12.99 0.91 -6.31
CA GLY A 374 -11.92 1.51 -7.10
C GLY A 374 -12.37 2.64 -8.02
N THR A 375 -11.40 3.26 -8.70
CA THR A 375 -11.65 4.26 -9.77
C THR A 375 -11.05 3.76 -11.08
N LEU A 376 -11.82 2.95 -11.80
CA LEU A 376 -11.48 2.53 -13.16
C LEU A 376 -11.99 3.56 -14.17
N ALA A 377 -11.07 4.30 -14.80
CA ALA A 377 -11.42 5.32 -15.78
C ALA A 377 -11.94 4.68 -17.08
N GLY A 378 -13.26 4.76 -17.30
CA GLY A 378 -13.90 4.29 -18.53
C GLY A 378 -15.19 3.48 -18.32
N VAL A 379 -15.42 2.94 -17.11
CA VAL A 379 -16.69 2.23 -16.82
C VAL A 379 -17.89 3.16 -16.60
N ASP A 380 -17.66 4.45 -16.37
CA ASP A 380 -18.69 5.47 -16.09
C ASP A 380 -19.43 5.93 -17.35
N ILE A 381 -19.98 4.98 -18.10
CA ILE A 381 -20.81 5.18 -19.31
C ILE A 381 -22.20 4.56 -19.12
N ALA A 382 -23.18 5.01 -19.90
CA ALA A 382 -24.45 4.29 -20.02
C ALA A 382 -24.24 3.07 -20.94
N MET A 383 -23.94 1.90 -20.38
CA MET A 383 -23.69 0.66 -21.12
C MET A 383 -24.94 0.23 -21.92
N PRO A 384 -24.90 0.13 -23.26
CA PRO A 384 -26.02 -0.39 -24.04
C PRO A 384 -26.28 -1.87 -23.70
N ALA A 385 -27.47 -2.16 -23.19
CA ALA A 385 -27.89 -3.51 -22.81
C ALA A 385 -29.05 -3.97 -23.72
N ASN A 386 -28.71 -4.74 -24.75
CA ASN A 386 -29.64 -5.24 -25.73
C ASN A 386 -30.36 -6.49 -25.21
N THR A 387 -31.69 -6.44 -25.11
CA THR A 387 -32.52 -7.50 -24.55
C THR A 387 -33.48 -8.08 -25.59
N ASN A 388 -33.93 -9.31 -25.36
CA ASN A 388 -34.90 -10.02 -26.19
C ASN A 388 -34.49 -10.14 -27.66
N ILE A 389 -33.20 -10.34 -27.90
CA ILE A 389 -32.67 -10.62 -29.24
C ILE A 389 -33.35 -11.88 -29.79
N ALA A 390 -33.63 -11.91 -31.10
CA ALA A 390 -34.50 -12.90 -31.74
C ALA A 390 -33.90 -14.32 -31.87
N ASP A 391 -32.84 -14.64 -31.13
CA ASP A 391 -32.11 -15.91 -31.11
C ASP A 391 -32.26 -16.58 -29.72
N VAL A 392 -31.58 -17.69 -29.43
CA VAL A 392 -31.77 -18.50 -28.21
C VAL A 392 -30.46 -19.09 -27.65
N CYS A 393 -30.44 -19.41 -26.35
CA CYS A 393 -29.34 -20.14 -25.69
C CYS A 393 -27.95 -19.46 -25.68
N ASN A 394 -27.86 -18.13 -25.72
CA ASN A 394 -26.58 -17.43 -25.55
C ASN A 394 -26.71 -16.03 -24.92
N ALA A 395 -25.59 -15.43 -24.56
CA ALA A 395 -25.39 -13.99 -24.37
C ALA A 395 -24.01 -13.61 -24.98
N TYR A 396 -23.72 -12.31 -25.14
CA TYR A 396 -22.37 -11.84 -25.51
C TYR A 396 -22.12 -10.35 -25.26
N PHE A 397 -20.85 -9.99 -25.06
CA PHE A 397 -20.33 -8.64 -25.28
C PHE A 397 -19.76 -8.51 -26.70
N ASP A 398 -20.11 -7.43 -27.43
CA ASP A 398 -19.68 -7.22 -28.83
C ASP A 398 -18.60 -6.15 -29.02
N GLY A 399 -18.07 -5.59 -27.93
CA GLY A 399 -17.14 -4.46 -27.93
C GLY A 399 -17.81 -3.10 -27.71
N GLY A 400 -19.14 -3.00 -27.83
CA GLY A 400 -19.89 -1.76 -27.58
C GLY A 400 -21.20 -1.93 -26.78
N SER A 401 -21.65 -3.16 -26.56
CA SER A 401 -22.91 -3.50 -25.90
C SER A 401 -22.87 -4.90 -25.28
N ILE A 402 -23.71 -5.12 -24.27
CA ILE A 402 -24.00 -6.45 -23.70
C ILE A 402 -25.35 -6.96 -24.22
N ASN A 403 -25.41 -8.22 -24.64
CA ASN A 403 -26.46 -8.74 -25.53
C ASN A 403 -27.11 -10.01 -24.99
N PHE A 404 -28.44 -9.99 -24.86
CA PHE A 404 -29.22 -11.04 -24.20
C PHE A 404 -30.34 -11.59 -25.08
N PHE A 405 -30.38 -12.91 -25.21
CA PHE A 405 -31.30 -13.67 -26.04
C PHE A 405 -32.57 -14.04 -25.26
N ARG A 406 -33.68 -14.22 -25.99
CA ARG A 406 -34.95 -14.68 -25.43
C ARG A 406 -34.90 -16.17 -25.05
N SER A 407 -35.91 -16.62 -24.29
CA SER A 407 -36.10 -18.04 -24.03
C SER A 407 -36.37 -18.86 -25.30
N GLY A 408 -35.94 -20.12 -25.29
CA GLY A 408 -36.10 -21.06 -26.40
C GLY A 408 -34.90 -22.01 -26.50
N GLY A 409 -34.99 -22.99 -27.41
CA GLY A 409 -33.95 -24.02 -27.60
C GLY A 409 -33.76 -25.02 -26.44
N GLY A 410 -34.40 -24.77 -25.29
CA GLY A 410 -34.16 -25.44 -24.01
C GLY A 410 -33.64 -24.50 -22.92
N CYS A 411 -33.27 -23.26 -23.30
CA CYS A 411 -32.73 -22.26 -22.40
C CYS A 411 -33.75 -21.17 -22.03
N VAL A 412 -33.48 -20.50 -20.91
CA VAL A 412 -34.20 -19.31 -20.43
C VAL A 412 -33.74 -18.04 -21.17
N ASN A 413 -34.39 -16.91 -20.88
CA ASN A 413 -33.94 -15.60 -21.32
C ASN A 413 -32.63 -15.23 -20.60
N SER A 414 -31.57 -14.84 -21.31
CA SER A 414 -30.24 -14.68 -20.72
C SER A 414 -30.02 -13.37 -19.96
N ALA A 415 -30.98 -12.44 -19.96
CA ALA A 415 -30.92 -11.21 -19.18
C ALA A 415 -31.25 -11.44 -17.69
N TYR A 416 -30.34 -12.05 -16.92
CA TYR A 416 -30.47 -12.19 -15.46
C TYR A 416 -29.14 -12.41 -14.72
N SER A 417 -29.12 -11.96 -13.46
CA SER A 417 -28.11 -12.24 -12.41
C SER A 417 -26.65 -12.32 -12.90
N THR A 418 -26.03 -13.48 -12.70
CA THR A 418 -24.65 -13.84 -13.04
C THR A 418 -24.31 -13.67 -14.52
N VAL A 419 -25.27 -13.85 -15.43
CA VAL A 419 -25.02 -13.71 -16.88
C VAL A 419 -24.77 -12.25 -17.22
N VAL A 420 -25.59 -11.32 -16.69
CA VAL A 420 -25.40 -9.88 -16.92
C VAL A 420 -24.07 -9.38 -16.32
N ALA A 421 -23.65 -9.93 -15.18
CA ALA A 421 -22.34 -9.62 -14.59
C ALA A 421 -21.16 -10.18 -15.39
N HIS A 422 -21.33 -11.36 -16.01
CA HIS A 422 -20.33 -11.97 -16.90
C HIS A 422 -20.11 -11.12 -18.16
N GLU A 423 -21.18 -10.74 -18.87
CA GLU A 423 -21.06 -9.89 -20.08
C GLU A 423 -20.45 -8.52 -19.78
N TYR A 424 -20.77 -7.93 -18.61
CA TYR A 424 -20.14 -6.68 -18.18
C TYR A 424 -18.68 -6.86 -17.76
N GLY A 425 -18.28 -8.05 -17.33
CA GLY A 425 -16.88 -8.41 -17.09
C GLY A 425 -16.03 -8.25 -18.35
N HIS A 426 -16.51 -8.74 -19.51
CA HIS A 426 -15.85 -8.51 -20.80
C HIS A 426 -15.69 -7.01 -21.13
N PHE A 427 -16.68 -6.19 -20.81
CA PHE A 427 -16.55 -4.73 -20.95
C PHE A 427 -15.44 -4.16 -20.05
N ILE A 428 -15.34 -4.60 -18.79
CA ILE A 428 -14.27 -4.17 -17.88
C ILE A 428 -12.89 -4.57 -18.43
N VAL A 429 -12.73 -5.81 -18.92
CA VAL A 429 -11.49 -6.28 -19.58
C VAL A 429 -11.12 -5.40 -20.78
N GLN A 430 -12.12 -4.94 -21.56
CA GLN A 430 -11.88 -3.99 -22.65
C GLN A 430 -11.49 -2.58 -22.15
N VAL A 431 -12.08 -2.09 -21.05
CA VAL A 431 -11.71 -0.79 -20.44
C VAL A 431 -10.28 -0.81 -19.90
N LEU A 432 -9.83 -1.95 -19.38
CA LEU A 432 -8.43 -2.18 -18.97
C LEU A 432 -7.46 -2.32 -20.16
N GLY A 433 -7.98 -2.42 -21.40
CA GLY A 433 -7.17 -2.62 -22.61
C GLY A 433 -6.63 -4.03 -22.79
N LEU A 434 -7.14 -5.00 -22.02
CA LEU A 434 -6.65 -6.36 -21.95
C LEU A 434 -7.27 -7.27 -23.03
N SER A 435 -6.60 -8.39 -23.30
CA SER A 435 -7.14 -9.43 -24.17
C SER A 435 -8.28 -10.20 -23.50
N GLN A 436 -9.31 -10.56 -24.27
CA GLN A 436 -10.39 -11.45 -23.83
C GLN A 436 -9.89 -12.91 -23.74
N GLY A 437 -10.33 -13.82 -24.63
CA GLY A 437 -9.93 -15.24 -24.58
C GLY A 437 -10.28 -15.88 -23.23
N ALA A 438 -9.46 -16.83 -22.76
CA ALA A 438 -9.69 -17.48 -21.48
C ALA A 438 -9.69 -16.51 -20.29
N PHE A 439 -8.89 -15.43 -20.33
CA PHE A 439 -8.89 -14.41 -19.28
C PHE A 439 -10.21 -13.62 -19.24
N GLY A 440 -10.74 -13.22 -20.40
CA GLY A 440 -12.04 -12.57 -20.50
C GLY A 440 -13.18 -13.40 -19.89
N GLU A 441 -13.24 -14.69 -20.26
CA GLU A 441 -14.20 -15.66 -19.69
C GLU A 441 -14.07 -15.76 -18.16
N GLY A 442 -12.83 -15.92 -17.67
CA GLY A 442 -12.54 -16.06 -16.24
C GLY A 442 -12.80 -14.80 -15.44
N TYR A 443 -12.57 -13.62 -16.03
CA TYR A 443 -12.84 -12.33 -15.39
C TYR A 443 -14.36 -12.07 -15.30
N GLY A 444 -15.11 -12.39 -16.35
CA GLY A 444 -16.59 -12.35 -16.32
C GLY A 444 -17.18 -13.26 -15.26
N ASP A 445 -16.68 -14.50 -15.15
CA ASP A 445 -17.09 -15.42 -14.09
C ASP A 445 -16.67 -14.92 -12.70
N SER A 446 -15.47 -14.34 -12.54
CA SER A 446 -14.97 -13.76 -11.27
C SER A 446 -15.86 -12.61 -10.79
N CYS A 447 -16.25 -11.71 -11.70
CA CYS A 447 -17.22 -10.65 -11.44
C CYS A 447 -18.55 -11.19 -10.89
N ALA A 448 -19.06 -12.29 -11.44
CA ALA A 448 -20.28 -12.94 -10.93
C ALA A 448 -20.04 -13.67 -9.58
N VAL A 449 -18.92 -14.37 -9.41
CA VAL A 449 -18.49 -15.05 -8.16
C VAL A 449 -18.39 -14.07 -6.99
N MET A 450 -17.86 -12.87 -7.22
CA MET A 450 -17.66 -11.81 -6.23
C MET A 450 -18.94 -11.01 -5.94
N LEU A 451 -19.65 -10.56 -6.99
CA LEU A 451 -20.87 -9.78 -6.81
C LEU A 451 -21.95 -10.59 -6.08
N TYR A 452 -22.17 -11.84 -6.49
CA TYR A 452 -23.32 -12.65 -6.04
C TYR A 452 -22.99 -13.71 -4.97
N ASP A 453 -21.75 -13.75 -4.47
CA ASP A 453 -21.22 -14.78 -3.56
C ASP A 453 -21.64 -16.21 -3.97
N THR A 454 -21.38 -16.55 -5.23
CA THR A 454 -21.77 -17.83 -5.84
C THR A 454 -20.55 -18.62 -6.30
N ALA A 455 -20.73 -19.91 -6.58
CA ALA A 455 -19.86 -20.73 -7.43
C ALA A 455 -20.47 -20.95 -8.84
N ILE A 456 -21.79 -20.80 -8.94
CA ILE A 456 -22.62 -21.19 -10.08
C ILE A 456 -22.88 -19.98 -10.96
N ILE A 457 -22.53 -20.11 -12.24
CA ILE A 457 -22.77 -19.13 -13.32
C ILE A 457 -23.92 -19.61 -14.18
N GLY A 458 -24.86 -18.71 -14.51
CA GLY A 458 -26.06 -19.04 -15.27
C GLY A 458 -26.89 -20.12 -14.58
N ARG A 459 -27.23 -19.93 -13.29
CA ARG A 459 -28.07 -20.88 -12.55
C ARG A 459 -29.40 -21.11 -13.29
N ASP A 460 -29.80 -22.36 -13.41
CA ASP A 460 -31.00 -22.83 -14.14
C ASP A 460 -31.08 -22.41 -15.62
N PHE A 461 -29.96 -22.03 -16.27
CA PHE A 461 -29.94 -21.52 -17.65
C PHE A 461 -30.52 -22.50 -18.66
N PHE A 462 -30.18 -23.79 -18.53
CA PHE A 462 -30.71 -24.92 -19.31
C PHE A 462 -31.93 -25.58 -18.63
N GLY A 463 -32.62 -24.85 -17.75
CA GLY A 463 -33.74 -25.34 -16.93
C GLY A 463 -33.34 -25.76 -15.50
N PRO A 464 -34.33 -26.09 -14.64
CA PRO A 464 -34.13 -26.25 -13.20
C PRO A 464 -33.07 -27.28 -12.81
N GLY A 465 -32.15 -26.86 -11.94
CA GLY A 465 -31.02 -27.67 -11.45
C GLY A 465 -29.81 -27.72 -12.40
N GLN A 466 -29.88 -27.10 -13.58
CA GLN A 466 -28.74 -26.97 -14.50
C GLN A 466 -27.99 -25.64 -14.28
N HIS A 467 -26.85 -25.47 -14.96
CA HIS A 467 -26.05 -24.25 -14.93
C HIS A 467 -25.13 -24.16 -16.16
N VAL A 468 -24.54 -23.00 -16.41
CA VAL A 468 -23.53 -22.81 -17.47
C VAL A 468 -22.17 -23.32 -16.98
N ARG A 469 -21.69 -22.83 -15.83
CA ARG A 469 -20.44 -23.23 -15.17
C ARG A 469 -20.63 -23.31 -13.65
N ASN A 470 -19.82 -24.12 -12.97
CA ASN A 470 -19.76 -24.17 -11.50
C ASN A 470 -18.32 -24.34 -11.04
N VAL A 471 -17.64 -23.24 -10.74
CA VAL A 471 -16.17 -23.16 -10.66
C VAL A 471 -15.58 -24.07 -9.57
N ASP A 472 -16.26 -24.10 -8.41
CA ASP A 472 -16.06 -25.02 -7.27
C ASP A 472 -15.88 -26.48 -7.72
N THR A 473 -16.92 -27.06 -8.33
CA THR A 473 -16.87 -28.46 -8.77
C THR A 473 -16.10 -28.69 -10.08
N ALA A 474 -15.79 -27.63 -10.82
CA ALA A 474 -15.06 -27.73 -12.08
C ALA A 474 -13.56 -27.95 -11.86
N ASN A 475 -12.98 -27.37 -10.80
CA ASN A 475 -11.58 -27.57 -10.36
C ASN A 475 -10.55 -27.55 -11.50
N GLN A 476 -10.68 -26.62 -12.44
CA GLN A 476 -9.82 -26.53 -13.62
C GLN A 476 -8.40 -26.11 -13.23
N GLN A 477 -7.39 -26.60 -13.96
CA GLN A 477 -5.98 -26.51 -13.55
C GLN A 477 -5.14 -25.73 -14.55
N TYR A 478 -4.12 -25.03 -14.06
CA TYR A 478 -3.03 -24.46 -14.85
C TYR A 478 -1.94 -25.53 -15.11
N PRO A 479 -1.30 -25.57 -16.30
CA PRO A 479 -1.66 -24.85 -17.52
C PRO A 479 -2.87 -25.49 -18.23
N CYS A 480 -3.81 -24.67 -18.68
CA CYS A 480 -4.99 -25.14 -19.41
C CYS A 480 -4.73 -25.15 -20.93
N ALA A 481 -5.33 -26.11 -21.65
CA ALA A 481 -5.18 -26.27 -23.10
C ALA A 481 -6.50 -26.58 -23.83
N ASP A 482 -7.62 -26.48 -23.12
CA ASP A 482 -8.97 -26.67 -23.63
C ASP A 482 -9.52 -25.35 -24.25
N GLU A 483 -10.82 -25.36 -24.54
CA GLU A 483 -11.56 -24.21 -25.07
C GLU A 483 -11.67 -23.07 -24.03
N ILE A 484 -11.73 -21.81 -24.48
CA ILE A 484 -11.58 -20.62 -23.61
C ILE A 484 -12.61 -20.54 -22.47
N HIS A 485 -13.85 -20.97 -22.69
CA HIS A 485 -14.91 -20.98 -21.68
C HIS A 485 -14.63 -22.02 -20.58
N THR A 486 -13.93 -23.12 -20.92
CA THR A 486 -13.44 -24.11 -19.96
C THR A 486 -12.27 -23.54 -19.18
N CYS A 487 -11.25 -23.00 -19.87
CA CYS A 487 -10.03 -22.47 -19.25
C CYS A 487 -10.26 -21.19 -18.42
N GLY A 488 -11.31 -20.41 -18.68
CA GLY A 488 -11.69 -19.27 -17.83
C GLY A 488 -11.99 -19.65 -16.38
N GLN A 489 -12.45 -20.89 -16.13
CA GLN A 489 -12.77 -21.37 -14.78
C GLN A 489 -11.54 -21.52 -13.87
N VAL A 490 -10.30 -21.46 -14.39
CA VAL A 490 -9.09 -21.44 -13.53
C VAL A 490 -9.05 -20.13 -12.73
N LEU A 491 -9.10 -18.97 -13.40
CA LEU A 491 -9.14 -17.66 -12.76
C LEU A 491 -10.35 -17.49 -11.82
N ALA A 492 -11.54 -17.88 -12.28
CA ALA A 492 -12.76 -17.77 -11.47
C ALA A 492 -12.81 -18.77 -10.29
N GLY A 493 -12.12 -19.90 -10.41
CA GLY A 493 -11.87 -20.84 -9.31
C GLY A 493 -10.94 -20.24 -8.26
N VAL A 494 -9.79 -19.71 -8.66
CA VAL A 494 -8.84 -19.01 -7.77
C VAL A 494 -9.53 -17.90 -6.98
N TRP A 495 -10.36 -17.09 -7.63
CA TRP A 495 -11.14 -16.05 -6.95
C TRP A 495 -12.25 -16.59 -6.06
N PHE A 496 -12.85 -17.73 -6.40
CA PHE A 496 -13.81 -18.41 -5.54
C PHE A 496 -13.14 -18.95 -4.25
N ASP A 497 -12.02 -19.66 -4.38
CA ASP A 497 -11.30 -20.25 -3.26
C ASP A 497 -10.66 -19.19 -2.36
N THR A 498 -10.05 -18.14 -2.94
CA THR A 498 -9.53 -16.98 -2.17
C THR A 498 -10.64 -16.37 -1.31
N LYS A 499 -11.82 -16.16 -1.90
CA LYS A 499 -13.02 -15.69 -1.20
C LYS A 499 -13.46 -16.65 -0.09
N GLN A 500 -13.47 -17.98 -0.29
CA GLN A 500 -13.84 -18.91 0.80
C GLN A 500 -12.79 -18.94 1.93
N ASN A 501 -11.50 -18.85 1.60
CA ASN A 501 -10.42 -18.77 2.59
C ASN A 501 -10.57 -17.52 3.46
N PHE A 502 -10.81 -16.36 2.84
CA PHE A 502 -11.04 -15.09 3.56
C PHE A 502 -12.31 -15.15 4.40
N LYS A 503 -13.41 -15.71 3.89
CA LYS A 503 -14.67 -15.90 4.65
C LYS A 503 -14.50 -16.86 5.84
N THR A 504 -13.61 -17.84 5.72
CA THR A 504 -13.27 -18.77 6.81
C THR A 504 -12.41 -18.10 7.88
N ALA A 505 -11.44 -17.26 7.48
CA ALA A 505 -10.54 -16.56 8.40
C ALA A 505 -11.19 -15.35 9.11
N TYR A 506 -11.93 -14.51 8.36
CA TYR A 506 -12.45 -13.22 8.84
C TYR A 506 -13.97 -13.20 9.03
N GLY A 507 -14.65 -14.31 8.74
CA GLY A 507 -16.11 -14.42 8.78
C GLY A 507 -16.78 -13.99 7.46
N ASN A 508 -18.04 -14.42 7.27
CA ASN A 508 -18.72 -14.36 5.98
C ASN A 508 -18.75 -12.97 5.31
N GLU A 509 -19.23 -11.92 5.98
CA GLU A 509 -19.30 -10.59 5.35
C GLU A 509 -17.93 -9.88 5.31
N PRO A 510 -17.12 -9.83 6.39
CA PRO A 510 -15.81 -9.16 6.33
C PRO A 510 -14.84 -9.80 5.34
N GLY A 511 -14.77 -11.14 5.30
CA GLY A 511 -13.91 -11.87 4.37
C GLY A 511 -14.37 -11.78 2.92
N LEU A 512 -15.69 -11.79 2.68
CA LEU A 512 -16.27 -11.53 1.35
C LEU A 512 -15.94 -10.12 0.88
N GLU A 513 -16.03 -9.12 1.75
CA GLU A 513 -15.76 -7.74 1.38
C GLU A 513 -14.27 -7.46 1.16
N LEU A 514 -13.38 -8.07 1.95
CA LEU A 514 -11.93 -8.05 1.72
C LEU A 514 -11.56 -8.68 0.36
N ALA A 515 -12.11 -9.88 0.05
CA ALA A 515 -11.85 -10.55 -1.22
C ALA A 515 -12.41 -9.77 -2.43
N ARG A 516 -13.55 -9.09 -2.24
CA ARG A 516 -14.15 -8.17 -3.22
C ARG A 516 -13.31 -6.92 -3.48
N GLN A 517 -12.68 -6.36 -2.46
CA GLN A 517 -11.78 -5.21 -2.56
C GLN A 517 -10.50 -5.64 -3.30
N LEU A 518 -9.84 -6.69 -2.82
CA LEU A 518 -8.62 -7.25 -3.43
C LEU A 518 -8.81 -7.61 -4.92
N HIS A 519 -9.98 -8.15 -5.30
CA HIS A 519 -10.33 -8.38 -6.71
C HIS A 519 -10.32 -7.07 -7.52
N VAL A 520 -10.90 -5.98 -7.01
CA VAL A 520 -10.95 -4.69 -7.72
C VAL A 520 -9.57 -4.02 -7.78
N ASP A 521 -8.75 -4.14 -6.74
CA ASP A 521 -7.39 -3.59 -6.73
C ASP A 521 -6.46 -4.37 -7.67
N TRP A 522 -6.52 -5.71 -7.64
CA TRP A 522 -5.87 -6.58 -8.64
C TRP A 522 -6.28 -6.22 -10.07
N SER A 523 -7.57 -5.96 -10.29
CA SER A 523 -8.10 -5.61 -11.61
C SER A 523 -7.49 -4.31 -12.19
N ILE A 524 -6.86 -3.47 -11.38
CA ILE A 524 -6.22 -2.22 -11.81
C ILE A 524 -4.75 -2.44 -12.22
N VAL A 525 -4.11 -3.52 -11.75
CA VAL A 525 -2.68 -3.80 -11.96
C VAL A 525 -2.38 -4.98 -12.89
N THR A 526 -3.36 -5.84 -13.20
CA THR A 526 -3.15 -7.08 -13.96
C THR A 526 -2.78 -6.88 -15.45
N ASP A 527 -1.85 -7.70 -15.95
CA ASP A 527 -1.45 -7.77 -17.37
C ASP A 527 -2.33 -8.71 -18.22
N GLY A 528 -3.20 -9.48 -17.56
CA GLY A 528 -4.16 -10.36 -18.20
C GLY A 528 -3.65 -11.80 -18.41
N SER A 529 -3.45 -12.18 -19.68
CA SER A 529 -3.30 -13.59 -20.07
C SER A 529 -1.90 -13.93 -20.57
N ALA A 530 -1.31 -15.00 -20.01
CA ALA A 530 -0.11 -15.65 -20.53
C ALA A 530 -0.40 -16.47 -21.81
N GLY A 531 -0.98 -15.81 -22.83
CA GLY A 531 -1.49 -16.42 -24.05
C GLY A 531 -2.94 -16.91 -23.93
N THR A 532 -3.55 -17.21 -25.08
CA THR A 532 -5.01 -17.31 -25.25
C THR A 532 -5.75 -18.32 -24.38
N GLY A 533 -5.05 -19.32 -23.83
CA GLY A 533 -5.60 -20.38 -22.98
C GLY A 533 -5.34 -20.25 -21.48
N GLN A 534 -4.50 -19.31 -21.03
CA GLN A 534 -4.16 -19.17 -19.60
C GLN A 534 -4.94 -18.00 -19.00
N SER A 535 -6.05 -18.29 -18.32
CA SER A 535 -6.85 -17.28 -17.62
C SER A 535 -6.22 -16.81 -16.30
N ALA A 536 -5.45 -17.68 -15.65
CA ALA A 536 -4.57 -17.36 -14.53
C ALA A 536 -3.27 -18.15 -14.68
N HIS A 537 -2.18 -17.60 -14.15
CA HIS A 537 -0.82 -18.13 -14.24
C HIS A 537 0.01 -17.65 -13.03
N PRO A 538 1.27 -18.08 -12.85
CA PRO A 538 2.11 -17.60 -11.74
C PRO A 538 2.33 -16.09 -11.72
N GLY A 539 2.23 -15.39 -12.86
CA GLY A 539 2.18 -13.93 -12.91
C GLY A 539 0.95 -13.37 -12.21
N THR A 540 -0.24 -13.94 -12.47
CA THR A 540 -1.49 -13.60 -11.75
C THR A 540 -1.37 -13.79 -10.23
N ALA A 541 -0.61 -14.79 -9.78
CA ALA A 541 -0.33 -14.97 -8.34
C ALA A 541 0.54 -13.83 -7.77
N ILE A 542 1.56 -13.39 -8.52
CA ILE A 542 2.37 -12.23 -8.16
C ILE A 542 1.49 -10.97 -8.12
N GLU A 543 0.66 -10.72 -9.13
CA GLU A 543 -0.24 -9.56 -9.19
C GLU A 543 -1.21 -9.47 -8.00
N VAL A 544 -1.84 -10.59 -7.63
CA VAL A 544 -2.78 -10.63 -6.49
C VAL A 544 -2.03 -10.43 -5.17
N LEU A 545 -0.81 -10.94 -5.03
CA LEU A 545 0.03 -10.63 -3.86
C LEU A 545 0.50 -9.16 -3.86
N THR A 546 0.89 -8.58 -5.00
CA THR A 546 1.22 -7.15 -5.11
C THR A 546 0.03 -6.23 -4.77
N ALA A 547 -1.21 -6.68 -4.99
CA ALA A 547 -2.42 -5.97 -4.58
C ALA A 547 -2.82 -6.21 -3.10
N ASP A 548 -2.22 -7.18 -2.43
CA ASP A 548 -2.45 -7.53 -1.01
C ASP A 548 -1.37 -6.98 -0.07
N ASP A 549 -0.16 -6.75 -0.59
CA ASP A 549 1.03 -6.19 0.07
C ASP A 549 0.75 -4.86 0.81
N ASP A 550 1.26 -4.74 2.04
CA ASP A 550 1.12 -3.56 2.89
C ASP A 550 2.42 -2.75 3.10
N ASN A 551 3.55 -3.24 2.60
CA ASN A 551 4.87 -2.68 2.92
C ASN A 551 5.81 -2.48 1.71
N GLY A 552 5.58 -3.18 0.58
CA GLY A 552 6.36 -3.07 -0.66
C GLY A 552 7.40 -4.17 -0.86
N ASN A 553 7.41 -5.23 -0.05
CA ASN A 553 8.42 -6.29 -0.04
C ASN A 553 7.82 -7.71 0.01
N LEU A 554 7.46 -8.23 -1.16
CA LEU A 554 6.92 -9.60 -1.31
C LEU A 554 7.82 -10.71 -0.77
N ASP A 555 9.12 -10.47 -0.53
CA ASP A 555 10.02 -11.45 0.08
C ASP A 555 9.69 -11.73 1.56
N ASP A 556 9.07 -10.80 2.30
CA ASP A 556 8.43 -11.09 3.60
C ASP A 556 6.94 -11.46 3.49
N GLY A 557 6.44 -11.62 2.26
CA GLY A 557 5.09 -12.07 1.96
C GLY A 557 4.07 -10.95 1.92
N THR A 558 2.83 -11.25 2.33
CA THR A 558 1.71 -10.31 2.35
C THR A 558 0.76 -10.66 3.50
N PRO A 559 -0.06 -9.70 4.00
CA PRO A 559 -1.02 -9.93 5.09
C PRO A 559 -1.93 -11.16 4.92
N ASN A 560 -2.34 -11.49 3.70
CA ASN A 560 -3.20 -12.63 3.38
C ASN A 560 -2.49 -13.73 2.57
N TYR A 561 -1.16 -13.72 2.43
CA TYR A 561 -0.38 -14.70 1.65
C TYR A 561 -0.78 -16.15 1.98
N THR A 562 -0.93 -16.47 3.28
CA THR A 562 -1.31 -17.81 3.77
C THR A 562 -2.75 -18.23 3.47
N LEU A 563 -3.57 -17.33 2.91
CA LEU A 563 -4.95 -17.57 2.46
C LEU A 563 -5.10 -17.47 0.94
N ILE A 564 -4.31 -16.60 0.28
CA ILE A 564 -4.25 -16.44 -1.17
C ILE A 564 -3.55 -17.65 -1.82
N CYS A 565 -2.35 -18.00 -1.35
CA CYS A 565 -1.53 -19.00 -2.01
C CYS A 565 -2.09 -20.43 -1.99
N PRO A 566 -2.83 -20.88 -0.96
CA PRO A 566 -3.58 -22.14 -1.04
C PRO A 566 -4.65 -22.18 -2.13
N ALA A 567 -5.29 -21.05 -2.46
CA ALA A 567 -6.28 -20.97 -3.54
C ALA A 567 -5.60 -21.09 -4.92
N PHE A 568 -4.49 -20.40 -5.15
CA PHE A 568 -3.68 -20.59 -6.36
C PHE A 568 -3.15 -22.04 -6.46
N ALA A 569 -2.71 -22.64 -5.35
CA ALA A 569 -2.21 -24.01 -5.32
C ALA A 569 -3.29 -25.07 -5.62
N ALA A 570 -4.56 -24.82 -5.24
CA ALA A 570 -5.69 -25.69 -5.62
C ALA A 570 -5.88 -25.79 -7.14
N HIS A 571 -5.44 -24.77 -7.88
CA HIS A 571 -5.49 -24.66 -9.33
C HIS A 571 -4.13 -24.94 -10.02
N SER A 572 -3.18 -25.58 -9.31
CA SER A 572 -1.81 -25.89 -9.77
C SER A 572 -0.95 -24.66 -10.13
N ILE A 573 -1.25 -23.50 -9.55
CA ILE A 573 -0.41 -22.29 -9.65
C ILE A 573 0.40 -22.14 -8.35
N SER A 574 1.71 -21.97 -8.46
CA SER A 574 2.58 -21.69 -7.32
C SER A 574 2.79 -20.18 -7.14
N CYS A 575 2.66 -19.70 -5.90
CA CYS A 575 3.17 -18.38 -5.49
C CYS A 575 4.71 -18.35 -5.48
N PRO A 576 5.32 -17.14 -5.50
CA PRO A 576 6.72 -16.96 -5.11
C PRO A 576 6.97 -17.49 -3.69
N PRO A 577 8.14 -18.09 -3.41
CA PRO A 577 8.52 -18.45 -2.05
C PRO A 577 8.86 -17.19 -1.24
N ILE A 578 8.59 -17.22 0.07
CA ILE A 578 8.82 -16.10 0.98
C ILE A 578 9.82 -16.47 2.07
N VAL A 579 10.55 -15.49 2.59
CA VAL A 579 11.47 -15.61 3.72
C VAL A 579 10.65 -15.82 5.00
N PRO A 580 10.74 -16.97 5.69
CA PRO A 580 9.87 -17.21 6.84
C PRO A 580 10.27 -16.39 8.06
N VAL A 581 11.57 -16.23 8.30
CA VAL A 581 12.15 -15.49 9.44
C VAL A 581 13.50 -14.91 9.04
N ILE A 582 13.87 -13.79 9.63
CA ILE A 582 15.19 -13.16 9.48
C ILE A 582 16.08 -13.60 10.65
N PHE A 583 17.35 -13.89 10.36
CA PHE A 583 18.36 -14.18 11.38
C PHE A 583 19.30 -12.98 11.49
N GLU A 584 19.41 -12.38 12.68
CA GLU A 584 20.42 -11.37 12.97
C GLU A 584 21.53 -11.96 13.85
N PHE A 585 22.74 -11.45 13.69
CA PHE A 585 23.91 -11.81 14.47
C PHE A 585 24.48 -10.53 15.12
N PRO A 586 24.04 -10.15 16.34
CA PRO A 586 24.35 -8.85 16.94
C PRO A 586 25.83 -8.54 17.14
N GLU A 587 26.66 -9.58 17.27
CA GLU A 587 28.12 -9.49 17.43
C GLU A 587 28.87 -9.91 16.14
N GLY A 588 28.15 -10.03 15.02
CA GLY A 588 28.66 -10.57 13.77
C GLY A 588 28.76 -12.10 13.77
N LEU A 589 29.53 -12.64 12.83
CA LEU A 589 29.82 -14.07 12.72
C LEU A 589 31.34 -14.31 12.80
N PRO A 590 31.81 -15.32 13.55
CA PRO A 590 33.24 -15.57 13.70
C PRO A 590 33.86 -16.07 12.39
N THR A 591 34.89 -15.38 11.93
CA THR A 591 35.76 -15.81 10.82
C THR A 591 36.99 -16.59 11.32
N GLN A 592 37.43 -16.32 12.55
CA GLN A 592 38.47 -17.06 13.28
C GLN A 592 37.88 -17.69 14.56
N LEU A 593 38.46 -18.81 15.02
CA LEU A 593 38.13 -19.50 16.27
C LEU A 593 39.43 -19.77 17.05
N THR A 594 39.44 -19.59 18.37
CA THR A 594 40.56 -20.00 19.23
C THR A 594 40.77 -21.52 19.15
N PRO A 595 42.00 -22.03 18.99
CA PRO A 595 42.25 -23.47 18.91
C PRO A 595 41.83 -24.25 20.15
N GLY A 596 40.98 -25.27 19.95
CA GLY A 596 40.50 -26.16 21.01
C GLY A 596 39.37 -25.61 21.89
N GLU A 597 38.92 -24.36 21.67
CA GLU A 597 37.86 -23.73 22.46
C GLU A 597 36.51 -23.68 21.71
N THR A 598 35.41 -23.63 22.47
CA THR A 598 34.06 -23.40 21.93
C THR A 598 33.76 -21.92 21.79
N THR A 599 33.20 -21.50 20.66
CA THR A 599 32.80 -20.09 20.42
C THR A 599 31.27 -19.97 20.47
N ASP A 600 30.75 -19.16 21.39
CA ASP A 600 29.33 -18.81 21.43
C ASP A 600 29.01 -17.68 20.44
N VAL A 601 27.92 -17.81 19.70
CA VAL A 601 27.42 -16.79 18.76
C VAL A 601 26.00 -16.37 19.14
N PRO A 602 25.73 -15.10 19.45
CA PRO A 602 24.37 -14.60 19.66
C PRO A 602 23.56 -14.59 18.35
N VAL A 603 22.32 -15.08 18.40
CA VAL A 603 21.41 -15.16 17.25
C VAL A 603 20.02 -14.66 17.64
N ASN A 604 19.55 -13.58 17.01
CA ASN A 604 18.13 -13.21 17.06
C ASN A 604 17.41 -13.84 15.87
N VAL A 605 16.18 -14.33 16.08
CA VAL A 605 15.29 -14.77 14.99
C VAL A 605 14.06 -13.88 14.97
N LEU A 606 13.99 -12.99 13.99
CA LEU A 606 12.91 -12.01 13.81
C LEU A 606 11.82 -12.54 12.88
N PRO A 607 10.56 -12.08 13.03
CA PRO A 607 9.51 -12.35 12.06
C PRO A 607 9.83 -11.75 10.70
N ALA A 608 9.44 -12.49 9.66
CA ALA A 608 9.21 -12.01 8.31
C ALA A 608 7.83 -12.57 7.92
N GLY A 609 7.70 -13.32 6.81
CA GLY A 609 6.44 -13.95 6.40
C GLY A 609 5.91 -15.06 7.31
N GLY A 610 6.67 -15.44 8.33
CA GLY A 610 6.28 -16.35 9.39
C GLY A 610 6.62 -15.82 10.80
N THR A 611 5.82 -16.22 11.78
CA THR A 611 6.11 -15.97 13.19
C THR A 611 7.18 -16.97 13.68
N PRO A 612 8.33 -16.54 14.19
CA PRO A 612 9.37 -17.43 14.73
C PRO A 612 8.87 -18.19 15.96
N THR A 613 9.11 -19.50 15.98
CA THR A 613 8.64 -20.41 17.03
C THR A 613 9.70 -20.56 18.12
N PRO A 614 9.44 -20.13 19.37
CA PRO A 614 10.42 -20.24 20.46
C PRO A 614 10.85 -21.69 20.74
N GLY A 615 12.11 -21.85 21.12
CA GLY A 615 12.72 -23.15 21.44
C GLY A 615 13.09 -24.02 20.23
N THR A 616 13.08 -23.47 19.00
CA THR A 616 13.37 -24.22 17.77
C THR A 616 14.71 -23.88 17.12
N GLY A 617 15.47 -22.93 17.68
CA GLY A 617 16.80 -22.56 17.20
C GLY A 617 17.77 -23.75 17.24
N THR A 618 18.45 -24.00 16.12
CA THR A 618 19.51 -25.01 15.98
C THR A 618 20.71 -24.44 15.23
N VAL A 619 21.92 -24.87 15.59
CA VAL A 619 23.13 -24.64 14.79
C VAL A 619 23.64 -25.99 14.28
N SER A 620 24.04 -26.01 13.01
CA SER A 620 24.52 -27.20 12.31
C SER A 620 25.92 -26.95 11.79
N TYR A 621 26.89 -27.80 12.15
CA TYR A 621 28.30 -27.57 11.85
C TYR A 621 29.03 -28.85 11.39
N ARG A 622 30.12 -28.69 10.64
CA ARG A 622 31.12 -29.73 10.37
C ARG A 622 32.53 -29.15 10.37
N ILE A 623 33.50 -29.95 10.82
CA ILE A 623 34.92 -29.63 10.74
C ILE A 623 35.45 -30.18 9.41
N GLY A 624 36.18 -29.36 8.67
CA GLY A 624 36.61 -29.63 7.30
C GLY A 624 35.56 -29.30 6.24
N SER A 625 35.90 -29.59 4.99
CA SER A 625 35.09 -29.28 3.79
C SER A 625 34.12 -30.39 3.37
N SER A 626 34.15 -31.56 4.03
CA SER A 626 33.37 -32.75 3.65
C SER A 626 32.79 -33.50 4.84
N GLY A 627 31.89 -34.44 4.57
CA GLY A 627 31.15 -35.19 5.60
C GLY A 627 29.83 -34.53 6.01
N SER A 628 29.10 -35.22 6.90
CA SER A 628 27.79 -34.78 7.40
C SER A 628 27.91 -33.65 8.43
N PHE A 629 26.88 -32.81 8.51
CA PHE A 629 26.74 -31.83 9.59
C PHE A 629 26.24 -32.49 10.89
N THR A 630 26.77 -32.03 12.01
CA THR A 630 26.24 -32.26 13.36
C THR A 630 25.31 -31.10 13.71
N THR A 631 24.05 -31.39 14.01
CA THR A 631 23.06 -30.38 14.43
C THR A 631 22.85 -30.43 15.94
N VAL A 632 22.93 -29.29 16.61
CA VAL A 632 22.64 -29.12 18.04
C VAL A 632 21.61 -28.00 18.25
N PRO A 633 20.76 -28.07 19.29
CA PRO A 633 19.90 -26.95 19.66
C PRO A 633 20.72 -25.77 20.18
N MET A 634 20.30 -24.55 19.85
CA MET A 634 20.84 -23.34 20.50
C MET A 634 20.26 -23.21 21.91
N VAL A 635 20.99 -22.54 22.81
CA VAL A 635 20.47 -22.16 24.13
C VAL A 635 19.57 -20.95 23.97
N GLN A 636 18.29 -21.02 24.34
CA GLN A 636 17.41 -19.85 24.29
C GLN A 636 17.48 -19.04 25.59
N GLY A 637 17.63 -17.73 25.46
CA GLY A 637 17.34 -16.75 26.51
C GLY A 637 15.87 -16.33 26.46
N ALA A 638 15.61 -15.09 26.05
CA ALA A 638 14.25 -14.62 25.76
C ALA A 638 13.65 -15.34 24.53
N PRO A 639 12.32 -15.32 24.32
CA PRO A 639 11.70 -15.92 23.14
C PRO A 639 12.35 -15.45 21.84
N ASN A 640 12.83 -16.41 21.03
CA ASN A 640 13.52 -16.18 19.76
C ASN A 640 14.87 -15.43 19.84
N GLN A 641 15.45 -15.30 21.03
CA GLN A 641 16.84 -14.87 21.23
C GLN A 641 17.68 -16.04 21.76
N TYR A 642 18.77 -16.35 21.05
CA TYR A 642 19.52 -17.58 21.25
C TYR A 642 21.03 -17.34 21.36
N THR A 643 21.74 -18.27 21.98
CA THR A 643 23.19 -18.43 21.92
C THR A 643 23.51 -19.76 21.27
N ALA A 644 24.27 -19.73 20.19
CA ALA A 644 24.67 -20.89 19.40
C ALA A 644 26.14 -21.24 19.65
N THR A 645 26.39 -22.31 20.41
CA THR A 645 27.75 -22.78 20.72
C THR A 645 28.33 -23.56 19.54
N LEU A 646 29.38 -23.00 18.92
CA LEU A 646 30.23 -23.70 17.96
C LEU A 646 31.21 -24.63 18.72
N PRO A 647 31.57 -25.79 18.16
CA PRO A 647 32.40 -26.78 18.85
C PRO A 647 33.86 -26.32 19.01
N ALA A 648 34.59 -26.97 19.92
CA ALA A 648 36.05 -26.96 19.92
C ALA A 648 36.61 -27.46 18.58
N VAL A 649 37.43 -26.64 17.91
CA VAL A 649 38.06 -26.95 16.62
C VAL A 649 39.59 -27.03 16.77
N PRO A 650 40.27 -28.10 16.30
CA PRO A 650 41.73 -28.16 16.30
C PRO A 650 42.36 -27.27 15.22
N CYS A 651 43.50 -26.66 15.51
CA CYS A 651 44.27 -25.92 14.52
C CYS A 651 45.15 -26.84 13.64
N PRO A 652 45.27 -26.60 12.31
CA PRO A 652 44.46 -25.68 11.50
C PRO A 652 43.29 -26.47 10.90
N GLN A 653 42.06 -26.05 11.16
CA GLN A 653 40.88 -26.61 10.51
C GLN A 653 39.86 -25.52 10.19
N THR A 654 39.15 -25.71 9.08
CA THR A 654 37.96 -24.92 8.75
C THR A 654 36.75 -25.48 9.48
N LEU A 655 35.94 -24.63 10.11
CA LEU A 655 34.57 -24.98 10.50
C LEU A 655 33.62 -24.47 9.42
N GLN A 656 32.69 -25.30 8.97
CA GLN A 656 31.56 -24.88 8.15
C GLN A 656 30.27 -25.00 8.97
N PHE A 657 29.44 -23.96 9.02
CA PHE A 657 28.25 -23.94 9.85
C PHE A 657 27.08 -23.16 9.22
N TYR A 658 25.87 -23.45 9.70
CA TYR A 658 24.65 -22.72 9.39
C TYR A 658 23.66 -22.79 10.56
N PHE A 659 22.72 -21.86 10.61
CA PHE A 659 21.69 -21.78 11.64
C PHE A 659 20.33 -22.20 11.07
N GLY A 660 19.42 -22.65 11.93
CA GLY A 660 18.05 -23.01 11.56
C GLY A 660 17.06 -22.69 12.67
N ALA A 661 15.82 -22.39 12.31
CA ALA A 661 14.73 -22.08 13.22
C ALA A 661 13.38 -22.49 12.61
N GLY A 662 12.39 -22.80 13.45
CA GLY A 662 11.00 -23.03 13.05
C GLY A 662 10.19 -21.75 13.02
N SER A 663 9.26 -21.65 12.07
CA SER A 663 8.26 -20.57 11.98
C SER A 663 6.85 -21.15 11.81
N SER A 664 5.82 -20.29 11.90
CA SER A 664 4.43 -20.63 11.61
C SER A 664 4.16 -21.17 10.21
N ILE A 665 5.07 -20.94 9.24
CA ILE A 665 4.93 -21.43 7.85
C ILE A 665 5.95 -22.53 7.48
N GLY A 666 6.83 -22.94 8.40
CA GLY A 666 7.85 -23.97 8.17
C GLY A 666 9.23 -23.63 8.75
N PRO A 667 10.22 -24.51 8.61
CA PRO A 667 11.60 -24.24 9.01
C PRO A 667 12.28 -23.28 8.03
N ALA A 668 13.16 -22.43 8.55
CA ALA A 668 14.08 -21.59 7.79
C ALA A 668 15.54 -21.87 8.21
N THR A 669 16.48 -21.46 7.37
CA THR A 669 17.93 -21.55 7.66
C THR A 669 18.66 -20.27 7.28
N SER A 670 19.83 -20.07 7.86
CA SER A 670 20.75 -18.98 7.52
C SER A 670 22.17 -19.52 7.34
N PRO A 671 22.78 -19.41 6.13
CA PRO A 671 22.19 -18.87 4.90
C PRO A 671 21.02 -19.74 4.40
N SER A 672 20.10 -19.15 3.63
CA SER A 672 18.87 -19.82 3.16
C SER A 672 19.10 -21.00 2.22
N GLY A 673 20.26 -21.06 1.55
CA GLY A 673 20.68 -22.20 0.74
C GLY A 673 21.29 -23.38 1.52
N ALA A 674 21.25 -23.39 2.85
CA ALA A 674 21.83 -24.47 3.64
C ALA A 674 21.10 -25.83 3.46
N PRO A 675 21.82 -26.97 3.50
CA PRO A 675 23.25 -27.15 3.77
C PRO A 675 24.16 -27.01 2.53
N GLY A 676 23.63 -26.55 1.38
CA GLY A 676 24.42 -26.30 0.17
C GLY A 676 25.30 -25.06 0.29
N GLN A 677 24.81 -24.03 0.97
CA GLN A 677 25.56 -22.84 1.41
C GLN A 677 25.83 -22.91 2.92
N THR A 678 26.96 -22.37 3.37
CA THR A 678 27.35 -22.30 4.79
C THR A 678 28.25 -21.10 5.08
N TYR A 679 28.19 -20.62 6.32
CA TYR A 679 29.22 -19.77 6.90
C TYR A 679 30.49 -20.57 7.19
N ARG A 680 31.62 -19.87 7.31
CA ARG A 680 32.94 -20.48 7.53
C ARG A 680 33.72 -19.73 8.60
N ALA A 681 34.44 -20.48 9.42
CA ALA A 681 35.49 -19.97 10.29
C ALA A 681 36.77 -20.80 10.12
N ILE A 682 37.91 -20.32 10.62
CA ILE A 682 39.16 -21.08 10.72
C ILE A 682 39.65 -21.12 12.17
N SER A 683 40.05 -22.30 12.64
CA SER A 683 40.83 -22.41 13.87
C SER A 683 42.28 -22.05 13.59
N ALA A 684 42.76 -20.98 14.24
CA ALA A 684 44.10 -20.42 14.11
C ALA A 684 44.47 -19.66 15.40
N GLU A 685 45.72 -19.76 15.84
CA GLU A 685 46.27 -18.88 16.89
C GLU A 685 46.44 -17.46 16.34
N THR A 686 46.96 -17.36 15.12
CA THR A 686 47.16 -16.08 14.42
C THR A 686 46.82 -16.24 12.95
N LEU A 687 46.13 -15.24 12.39
CA LEU A 687 45.92 -15.07 10.96
C LEU A 687 46.79 -13.90 10.47
N THR A 688 47.79 -14.22 9.66
CA THR A 688 48.70 -13.24 9.06
C THR A 688 48.31 -13.03 7.61
N GLU A 689 47.89 -11.81 7.27
CA GLU A 689 47.63 -11.41 5.89
C GLU A 689 48.96 -11.12 5.18
N VAL A 690 49.30 -11.94 4.18
CA VAL A 690 50.61 -11.90 3.50
C VAL A 690 50.56 -11.24 2.13
N PHE A 691 49.37 -11.05 1.57
CA PHE A 691 49.15 -10.29 0.34
C PHE A 691 47.70 -9.79 0.27
N VAL A 692 47.54 -8.54 -0.17
CA VAL A 692 46.25 -7.91 -0.51
C VAL A 692 46.43 -7.13 -1.81
N ASP A 693 45.46 -7.19 -2.71
CA ASP A 693 45.40 -6.31 -3.88
C ASP A 693 43.95 -5.98 -4.25
N HIS A 694 43.51 -4.78 -3.85
CA HIS A 694 42.29 -4.11 -4.36
C HIS A 694 42.57 -3.37 -5.69
N PHE A 695 43.64 -3.73 -6.41
CA PHE A 695 44.01 -3.28 -7.75
C PHE A 695 44.21 -1.77 -8.01
N GLU A 696 44.08 -0.93 -7.00
CA GLU A 696 44.41 0.50 -7.07
C GLU A 696 45.88 0.76 -7.48
N THR A 697 46.78 -0.18 -7.17
CA THR A 697 48.19 -0.10 -7.56
C THR A 697 48.63 -1.34 -8.37
N ASN A 698 49.81 -1.29 -8.99
CA ASN A 698 50.34 -2.43 -9.73
C ASN A 698 51.31 -3.25 -8.88
N LEU A 699 50.81 -4.27 -8.18
CA LEU A 699 51.64 -5.17 -7.38
C LEU A 699 52.39 -6.25 -8.21
N GLY A 700 52.33 -6.20 -9.55
CA GLY A 700 53.14 -7.04 -10.43
C GLY A 700 52.40 -8.17 -11.14
N TRP A 701 51.07 -8.13 -11.20
CA TRP A 701 50.25 -9.05 -11.98
C TRP A 701 50.61 -9.02 -13.47
N THR A 702 50.47 -10.18 -14.12
CA THR A 702 50.84 -10.36 -15.54
C THR A 702 49.69 -10.94 -16.35
N THR A 703 49.54 -10.46 -17.58
CA THR A 703 48.51 -10.95 -18.52
C THR A 703 49.15 -11.77 -19.65
N SER A 704 48.43 -12.80 -20.11
CA SER A 704 48.83 -13.63 -21.26
C SER A 704 47.62 -14.32 -21.90
N GLY A 705 47.63 -14.54 -23.21
CA GLY A 705 46.48 -15.14 -23.89
C GLY A 705 46.73 -15.50 -25.35
N THR A 706 45.68 -16.01 -25.99
CA THR A 706 45.59 -16.25 -27.44
C THR A 706 44.40 -15.56 -28.11
N ALA A 707 43.46 -15.01 -27.34
CA ALA A 707 42.35 -14.22 -27.89
C ALA A 707 42.85 -12.94 -28.58
N SER A 708 42.12 -12.45 -29.59
CA SER A 708 42.51 -11.25 -30.34
C SER A 708 42.18 -9.92 -29.65
N THR A 709 41.23 -9.95 -28.71
CA THR A 709 40.72 -8.85 -27.88
C THR A 709 40.61 -9.33 -26.43
N GLY A 710 39.99 -8.56 -25.52
CA GLY A 710 39.64 -9.00 -24.17
C GLY A 710 40.80 -9.24 -23.20
N GLN A 711 42.03 -8.91 -23.62
CA GLN A 711 43.24 -9.13 -22.82
C GLN A 711 43.17 -8.31 -21.52
N TRP A 712 43.41 -8.98 -20.38
CA TRP A 712 43.25 -8.39 -19.05
C TRP A 712 43.93 -7.03 -18.88
N GLN A 713 43.15 -6.04 -18.43
CA GLN A 713 43.54 -4.65 -18.17
C GLN A 713 43.08 -4.22 -16.78
N ARG A 714 43.84 -3.35 -16.12
CA ARG A 714 43.50 -2.81 -14.79
C ARG A 714 42.99 -1.39 -14.93
N GLY A 715 41.88 -1.04 -14.27
CA GLY A 715 41.35 0.32 -14.26
C GLY A 715 39.88 0.40 -13.84
N VAL A 716 39.36 1.63 -13.78
CA VAL A 716 37.95 1.91 -13.45
C VAL A 716 37.02 1.34 -14.52
N PRO A 717 36.01 0.50 -14.20
CA PRO A 717 35.06 0.00 -15.18
C PRO A 717 34.32 1.12 -15.93
N VAL A 718 34.12 0.93 -17.23
CA VAL A 718 33.51 1.95 -18.11
C VAL A 718 31.97 1.88 -18.12
N ASN A 719 31.37 0.75 -17.75
CA ASN A 719 29.92 0.52 -17.74
C ASN A 719 29.26 0.75 -19.12
N CYS A 720 29.59 -0.14 -20.05
CA CYS A 720 29.08 -0.19 -21.41
C CYS A 720 27.78 -0.99 -21.57
N SER A 721 27.29 -1.63 -20.49
CA SER A 721 26.06 -2.44 -20.47
C SER A 721 26.09 -3.62 -21.46
N ARG A 722 27.26 -4.24 -21.64
CA ARG A 722 27.48 -5.44 -22.49
C ARG A 722 27.48 -6.76 -21.71
N GLY A 723 27.41 -6.67 -20.38
CA GLY A 723 27.74 -7.76 -19.47
C GLY A 723 28.97 -7.45 -18.61
N ASP A 724 29.62 -6.31 -18.84
CA ASP A 724 30.70 -5.73 -18.05
C ASP A 724 30.19 -5.18 -16.68
N PRO A 725 31.05 -5.15 -15.63
CA PRO A 725 30.67 -4.63 -14.33
C PRO A 725 30.43 -3.09 -14.36
N PRO A 726 29.43 -2.58 -13.61
CA PRO A 726 29.13 -1.15 -13.57
C PRO A 726 30.10 -0.35 -12.69
N SER A 727 30.81 -1.04 -11.79
CA SER A 727 31.84 -0.55 -10.87
C SER A 727 32.74 -1.70 -10.46
N ASP A 728 33.90 -1.36 -9.89
CA ASP A 728 34.66 -2.21 -8.98
C ASP A 728 33.80 -2.75 -7.82
N HIS A 729 34.33 -3.73 -7.07
CA HIS A 729 33.58 -4.41 -6.02
C HIS A 729 33.49 -3.60 -4.72
N ASP A 730 34.63 -3.10 -4.21
CA ASP A 730 34.72 -2.51 -2.87
C ASP A 730 34.47 -0.98 -2.86
N GLY A 731 34.51 -0.33 -4.02
CA GLY A 731 34.39 1.12 -4.16
C GLY A 731 35.72 1.88 -4.07
N SER A 732 36.86 1.19 -4.11
CA SER A 732 38.20 1.79 -4.17
C SER A 732 38.49 2.45 -5.53
N GLY A 733 37.98 1.87 -6.62
CA GLY A 733 37.87 2.50 -7.94
C GLY A 733 38.35 1.67 -9.13
N GLN A 734 39.35 0.79 -9.00
CA GLN A 734 39.94 0.04 -10.11
C GLN A 734 39.96 -1.46 -9.84
N CYS A 735 39.50 -2.26 -10.79
CA CYS A 735 39.65 -3.72 -10.76
C CYS A 735 40.41 -4.23 -12.01
N TYR A 736 40.63 -5.55 -12.12
CA TYR A 736 41.05 -6.16 -13.40
C TYR A 736 39.84 -6.59 -14.22
N LEU A 737 39.88 -6.30 -15.52
CA LEU A 737 38.78 -6.47 -16.49
C LEU A 737 39.30 -7.12 -17.78
N THR A 738 38.46 -7.86 -18.51
CA THR A 738 38.76 -8.39 -19.85
C THR A 738 38.80 -7.29 -20.91
N GLN A 739 39.87 -6.48 -20.92
CA GLN A 739 39.93 -5.21 -21.68
C GLN A 739 38.94 -4.16 -21.13
N ASN A 740 39.29 -2.87 -21.24
CA ASN A 740 38.50 -1.79 -20.66
C ASN A 740 38.63 -0.50 -21.49
N ASN A 741 37.93 -0.41 -22.63
CA ASN A 741 38.14 0.66 -23.60
C ASN A 741 36.97 1.68 -23.69
N PRO A 742 37.14 2.90 -23.12
CA PRO A 742 36.10 3.95 -23.15
C PRO A 742 35.85 4.58 -24.52
N THR A 743 36.56 4.17 -25.57
CA THR A 743 36.42 4.74 -26.92
C THR A 743 35.41 3.97 -27.79
N ASN A 744 35.30 2.65 -27.60
CA ASN A 744 34.48 1.77 -28.44
C ASN A 744 33.60 0.78 -27.66
N CYS A 745 33.62 0.80 -26.31
CA CYS A 745 32.88 -0.15 -25.48
C CYS A 745 33.18 -1.61 -25.84
N ASP A 746 34.48 -1.90 -25.86
CA ASP A 746 35.02 -3.20 -26.21
C ASP A 746 35.81 -3.75 -25.02
N SER A 747 35.24 -4.79 -24.42
CA SER A 747 35.68 -5.56 -23.25
C SER A 747 35.40 -7.07 -23.45
N ASP A 748 35.18 -7.42 -24.73
CA ASP A 748 34.86 -8.76 -25.19
C ASP A 748 36.14 -9.57 -25.43
N VAL A 749 36.08 -10.88 -25.22
CA VAL A 749 37.19 -11.80 -25.51
C VAL A 749 36.89 -12.49 -26.85
N ASP A 750 37.47 -12.06 -27.97
CA ASP A 750 37.28 -12.74 -29.27
C ASP A 750 38.24 -13.94 -29.44
N GLY A 751 37.67 -15.14 -29.60
CA GLY A 751 38.29 -16.25 -30.34
C GLY A 751 39.58 -16.80 -29.76
N GLY A 752 39.62 -17.06 -28.46
CA GLY A 752 40.79 -17.64 -27.79
C GLY A 752 40.64 -17.65 -26.28
N ASN A 753 41.75 -17.55 -25.54
CA ASN A 753 41.74 -17.42 -24.08
C ASN A 753 42.56 -16.20 -23.61
N VAL A 754 42.25 -15.72 -22.41
CA VAL A 754 42.95 -14.65 -21.70
C VAL A 754 43.19 -15.07 -20.24
N ARG A 755 44.38 -14.78 -19.71
CA ARG A 755 44.81 -15.15 -18.36
C ARG A 755 45.42 -13.98 -17.62
N LEU A 756 44.94 -13.75 -16.40
CA LEU A 756 45.55 -12.89 -15.39
C LEU A 756 46.29 -13.77 -14.39
N ILE A 757 47.56 -13.50 -14.10
CA ILE A 757 48.44 -14.33 -13.25
C ILE A 757 49.05 -13.46 -12.14
N SER A 758 48.96 -13.92 -10.90
CA SER A 758 49.40 -13.19 -9.71
C SER A 758 50.93 -13.08 -9.57
N PRO A 759 51.42 -12.15 -8.73
CA PRO A 759 52.71 -12.28 -8.08
C PRO A 759 52.86 -13.62 -7.32
N SER A 760 54.08 -13.96 -6.93
CA SER A 760 54.38 -15.11 -6.07
C SER A 760 54.14 -14.77 -4.60
N PHE A 761 53.26 -15.52 -3.95
CA PHE A 761 53.01 -15.45 -2.50
C PHE A 761 53.97 -16.38 -1.75
N ASP A 762 54.51 -15.92 -0.62
CA ASP A 762 55.25 -16.78 0.31
C ASP A 762 54.31 -17.29 1.41
N LEU A 763 54.03 -18.59 1.38
CA LEU A 763 53.15 -19.27 2.33
C LEU A 763 53.94 -20.23 3.25
N THR A 764 55.27 -20.05 3.38
CA THR A 764 56.09 -20.86 4.29
C THR A 764 55.88 -20.46 5.76
N GLY A 765 56.25 -21.36 6.68
CA GLY A 765 56.01 -21.20 8.12
C GLY A 765 54.57 -21.53 8.55
N GLY A 766 53.59 -21.12 7.75
CA GLY A 766 52.17 -21.36 8.00
C GLY A 766 51.76 -22.83 8.12
N ALA A 767 50.80 -23.08 9.01
CA ALA A 767 50.16 -24.39 9.19
C ALA A 767 49.03 -24.63 8.16
N ALA A 768 48.36 -23.57 7.73
CA ALA A 768 47.43 -23.55 6.60
C ALA A 768 47.50 -22.19 5.87
N ALA A 769 46.99 -22.11 4.65
CA ALA A 769 46.80 -20.83 3.97
C ALA A 769 45.48 -20.81 3.18
N ARG A 770 44.90 -19.63 3.06
CA ARG A 770 43.70 -19.35 2.27
C ARG A 770 43.98 -18.28 1.24
N ILE A 771 43.25 -18.36 0.14
CA ILE A 771 43.16 -17.30 -0.86
C ILE A 771 41.67 -17.05 -1.11
N SER A 772 41.31 -15.77 -1.10
CA SER A 772 39.99 -15.27 -1.48
C SER A 772 40.10 -14.16 -2.51
N TYR A 773 39.01 -13.97 -3.25
CA TYR A 773 38.88 -12.99 -4.32
C TYR A 773 37.40 -12.75 -4.61
N TRP A 774 37.10 -11.57 -5.15
CA TRP A 774 35.85 -11.30 -5.83
C TRP A 774 36.03 -11.44 -7.34
N ARG A 775 35.02 -11.98 -8.00
CA ARG A 775 35.01 -12.13 -9.46
C ARG A 775 33.66 -11.77 -10.07
N TRP A 776 33.72 -11.32 -11.31
CA TRP A 776 32.58 -11.09 -12.19
C TRP A 776 32.73 -11.97 -13.42
N PHE A 777 31.64 -12.58 -13.89
CA PHE A 777 31.62 -13.31 -15.14
C PHE A 777 30.26 -13.21 -15.84
N SER A 778 30.29 -12.84 -17.12
CA SER A 778 29.12 -12.83 -18.00
C SER A 778 29.47 -13.48 -19.34
N ASN A 779 28.63 -14.41 -19.77
CA ASN A 779 28.61 -14.98 -21.12
C ASN A 779 27.18 -15.03 -21.69
N SER A 780 26.25 -14.29 -21.07
CA SER A 780 24.81 -14.34 -21.33
C SER A 780 24.35 -13.56 -22.56
N PHE A 781 25.30 -12.92 -23.26
CA PHE A 781 25.11 -12.11 -24.47
C PHE A 781 25.80 -12.78 -25.68
N GLY A 782 25.67 -12.18 -26.87
CA GLY A 782 26.30 -12.66 -28.10
C GLY A 782 25.42 -13.58 -28.97
N ASN A 783 26.05 -14.37 -29.84
CA ASN A 783 25.34 -15.22 -30.81
C ASN A 783 25.03 -16.62 -30.25
N ALA A 784 25.89 -17.11 -29.36
CA ALA A 784 25.71 -18.37 -28.64
C ALA A 784 25.92 -18.16 -27.13
N PRO A 785 25.03 -17.43 -26.44
CA PRO A 785 25.19 -17.21 -24.99
C PRO A 785 25.20 -18.53 -24.21
N PHE A 786 25.87 -18.52 -23.05
CA PHE A 786 26.01 -19.66 -22.13
C PHE A 786 26.85 -20.85 -22.65
N THR A 787 27.87 -20.59 -23.48
CA THR A 787 28.82 -21.59 -23.99
C THR A 787 30.18 -21.64 -23.29
N ASP A 788 30.58 -20.55 -22.65
CA ASP A 788 31.99 -20.29 -22.28
C ASP A 788 32.25 -20.29 -20.77
N THR A 789 33.49 -20.49 -20.33
CA THR A 789 33.81 -20.66 -18.90
C THR A 789 34.82 -19.66 -18.34
N PHE A 790 34.73 -19.45 -17.03
CA PHE A 790 35.74 -18.80 -16.22
C PHE A 790 36.36 -19.86 -15.29
N VAL A 791 37.68 -19.94 -15.24
CA VAL A 791 38.43 -20.99 -14.52
C VAL A 791 39.50 -20.34 -13.66
N VAL A 792 39.45 -20.61 -12.35
CA VAL A 792 40.49 -20.17 -11.41
C VAL A 792 41.39 -21.34 -11.07
N GLU A 793 42.70 -21.14 -11.17
CA GLU A 793 43.69 -22.18 -10.97
C GLU A 793 44.82 -21.70 -10.06
N VAL A 794 45.36 -22.59 -9.24
CA VAL A 794 46.49 -22.34 -8.34
C VAL A 794 47.69 -23.21 -8.74
N ARG A 795 48.91 -22.75 -8.45
CA ARG A 795 50.11 -23.59 -8.49
C ARG A 795 51.04 -23.30 -7.32
N ALA A 796 51.83 -24.29 -6.94
CA ALA A 796 53.05 -24.11 -6.16
C ALA A 796 54.27 -24.29 -7.07
N ASP A 797 55.31 -23.47 -6.83
CA ASP A 797 56.53 -23.39 -7.63
C ASP A 797 56.24 -23.25 -9.14
N ASN A 798 57.16 -23.74 -9.99
CA ASN A 798 56.94 -23.91 -11.42
C ASN A 798 56.17 -25.22 -11.74
N GLY A 799 55.25 -25.62 -10.85
CA GLY A 799 54.42 -26.80 -11.00
C GLY A 799 53.33 -26.66 -12.08
N ALA A 800 52.54 -27.72 -12.21
CA ALA A 800 51.32 -27.68 -12.99
C ALA A 800 50.28 -26.77 -12.31
N TRP A 801 49.41 -26.15 -13.11
CA TRP A 801 48.25 -25.43 -12.62
C TRP A 801 47.14 -26.43 -12.27
N VAL A 802 46.50 -26.23 -11.12
CA VAL A 802 45.43 -27.07 -10.57
C VAL A 802 44.15 -26.23 -10.50
N PRO A 803 43.03 -26.66 -11.11
CA PRO A 803 41.78 -25.91 -11.05
C PRO A 803 41.19 -25.95 -9.64
N VAL A 804 40.78 -24.77 -9.19
CA VAL A 804 40.12 -24.50 -7.91
C VAL A 804 38.63 -24.26 -8.14
N GLU A 805 38.32 -23.45 -9.15
CA GLU A 805 36.95 -23.07 -9.52
C GLU A 805 36.74 -23.22 -11.03
N THR A 806 35.50 -23.52 -11.44
CA THR A 806 35.05 -23.38 -12.82
C THR A 806 33.61 -22.89 -12.81
N VAL A 807 33.39 -21.74 -13.43
CA VAL A 807 32.09 -21.06 -13.57
C VAL A 807 31.60 -21.25 -14.99
N GLY A 808 30.30 -21.53 -15.13
CA GLY A 808 29.67 -21.81 -16.42
C GLY A 808 29.90 -23.25 -16.92
N PRO A 809 29.55 -23.53 -18.19
CA PRO A 809 29.16 -22.55 -19.21
C PRO A 809 27.76 -21.96 -19.01
N SER A 810 26.89 -22.63 -18.27
CA SER A 810 25.58 -22.12 -17.83
C SER A 810 25.46 -22.21 -16.30
N GLY A 811 24.84 -21.22 -15.65
CA GLY A 811 24.59 -21.24 -14.21
C GLY A 811 23.94 -19.96 -13.69
N PRO A 812 23.83 -19.78 -12.35
CA PRO A 812 23.39 -18.51 -11.77
C PRO A 812 24.43 -17.39 -11.86
N GLU A 813 25.72 -17.72 -11.99
CA GLU A 813 26.85 -16.79 -11.89
C GLU A 813 27.55 -16.53 -13.24
N VAL A 814 26.78 -16.50 -14.33
CA VAL A 814 27.29 -16.33 -15.72
C VAL A 814 26.61 -15.17 -16.47
N SER A 815 25.91 -14.29 -15.74
CA SER A 815 25.19 -13.14 -16.31
C SER A 815 25.66 -11.80 -15.71
N GLY A 816 26.88 -11.77 -15.18
CA GLY A 816 27.38 -10.69 -14.34
C GLY A 816 26.97 -10.83 -12.87
N GLY A 817 27.38 -9.84 -12.06
CA GLY A 817 27.34 -9.89 -10.60
C GLY A 817 28.74 -10.15 -10.01
N TRP A 818 29.04 -9.49 -8.89
CA TRP A 818 30.25 -9.74 -8.10
C TRP A 818 30.00 -10.90 -7.14
N PHE A 819 30.85 -11.93 -7.20
CA PHE A 819 30.76 -13.13 -6.36
C PHE A 819 32.07 -13.41 -5.64
N TYR A 820 31.98 -13.67 -4.34
CA TYR A 820 33.10 -14.02 -3.47
C TYR A 820 33.44 -15.51 -3.58
N HIS A 821 34.72 -15.84 -3.68
CA HIS A 821 35.22 -17.20 -3.52
C HIS A 821 36.36 -17.25 -2.51
N GLU A 822 36.44 -18.36 -1.75
CA GLU A 822 37.52 -18.65 -0.81
C GLU A 822 37.87 -20.14 -0.85
N PHE A 823 39.15 -20.46 -0.93
CA PHE A 823 39.67 -21.83 -0.85
C PHE A 823 40.90 -21.95 0.05
N ASN A 824 41.12 -23.14 0.64
CA ASN A 824 42.39 -23.44 1.31
C ASN A 824 43.42 -23.88 0.27
N VAL A 825 44.61 -23.30 0.27
CA VAL A 825 45.67 -23.59 -0.71
C VAL A 825 46.12 -25.05 -0.62
N GLN A 826 46.28 -25.57 0.60
CA GLN A 826 46.76 -26.93 0.84
C GLN A 826 45.81 -28.04 0.37
N ASP A 827 44.55 -27.73 0.04
CA ASP A 827 43.61 -28.69 -0.55
C ASP A 827 43.96 -28.99 -2.03
N PHE A 828 44.80 -28.16 -2.66
CA PHE A 828 45.18 -28.23 -4.08
C PHE A 828 46.69 -28.34 -4.33
N VAL A 829 47.51 -27.59 -3.60
CA VAL A 829 48.98 -27.50 -3.78
C VAL A 829 49.72 -27.31 -2.46
N PRO A 830 50.98 -27.78 -2.31
CA PRO A 830 51.74 -27.58 -1.08
C PRO A 830 52.03 -26.09 -0.83
N LEU A 831 52.07 -25.70 0.45
CA LEU A 831 52.49 -24.37 0.87
C LEU A 831 54.01 -24.22 0.63
N THR A 832 54.39 -23.20 -0.13
CA THR A 832 55.78 -22.92 -0.54
C THR A 832 56.02 -21.41 -0.59
N SER A 833 57.26 -20.97 -0.79
CA SER A 833 57.61 -19.56 -0.93
C SER A 833 57.32 -18.98 -2.32
N ASN A 834 56.56 -19.71 -3.14
CA ASN A 834 56.24 -19.37 -4.52
C ASN A 834 54.90 -20.02 -4.94
N VAL A 835 53.82 -19.64 -4.27
CA VAL A 835 52.45 -19.98 -4.69
C VAL A 835 51.90 -18.87 -5.59
N GLN A 836 51.15 -19.23 -6.62
CA GLN A 836 50.50 -18.27 -7.53
C GLN A 836 49.08 -18.72 -7.89
N ILE A 837 48.19 -17.76 -8.13
CA ILE A 837 46.88 -17.99 -8.75
C ILE A 837 46.82 -17.42 -10.16
N ARG A 838 45.88 -17.92 -10.95
CA ARG A 838 45.49 -17.31 -12.21
C ARG A 838 43.99 -17.42 -12.45
N PHE A 839 43.48 -16.45 -13.19
CA PHE A 839 42.11 -16.36 -13.66
C PHE A 839 42.13 -16.49 -15.18
N THR A 840 41.46 -17.52 -15.71
CA THR A 840 41.40 -17.81 -17.14
C THR A 840 39.95 -17.70 -17.62
N THR A 841 39.71 -17.01 -18.73
CA THR A 841 38.46 -17.17 -19.51
C THR A 841 38.75 -17.24 -21.00
N SER A 842 37.74 -17.57 -21.79
CA SER A 842 37.86 -17.87 -23.21
C SER A 842 36.54 -17.72 -23.96
N ASP A 843 36.63 -17.62 -25.28
CA ASP A 843 35.52 -17.61 -26.24
C ASP A 843 35.80 -18.59 -27.38
N ASP A 844 34.77 -19.28 -27.85
CA ASP A 844 34.82 -20.13 -29.04
C ASP A 844 34.62 -19.33 -30.34
N ALA A 845 35.71 -19.17 -31.09
CA ALA A 845 35.72 -18.58 -32.44
C ALA A 845 34.76 -19.24 -33.47
N ILE A 846 34.14 -20.38 -33.15
CA ILE A 846 33.09 -21.03 -33.95
C ILE A 846 31.68 -20.65 -33.47
N ASN A 847 31.48 -20.45 -32.17
CA ASN A 847 30.20 -20.20 -31.52
C ASN A 847 30.32 -19.04 -30.51
N PRO A 848 30.57 -17.80 -30.95
CA PRO A 848 30.95 -16.74 -30.03
C PRO A 848 29.77 -16.25 -29.18
N SER A 849 30.02 -16.13 -27.88
CA SER A 849 29.17 -15.38 -26.95
C SER A 849 29.62 -13.91 -26.93
N VAL A 850 29.38 -13.18 -25.84
CA VAL A 850 30.09 -11.93 -25.50
C VAL A 850 30.63 -12.19 -24.10
N VAL A 851 31.95 -12.25 -23.96
CA VAL A 851 32.63 -12.77 -22.77
C VAL A 851 33.25 -11.61 -22.00
N GLU A 852 32.63 -11.32 -20.86
CA GLU A 852 32.98 -10.19 -19.98
C GLU A 852 33.37 -10.76 -18.62
N ALA A 853 34.58 -10.50 -18.14
CA ALA A 853 35.02 -10.96 -16.82
C ALA A 853 35.84 -9.91 -16.06
N ALA A 854 35.72 -9.95 -14.73
CA ALA A 854 36.48 -9.10 -13.85
C ALA A 854 36.97 -9.86 -12.61
N VAL A 855 38.03 -9.36 -11.98
CA VAL A 855 38.57 -9.83 -10.70
C VAL A 855 38.88 -8.63 -9.85
N ASP A 856 38.54 -8.72 -8.56
CA ASP A 856 38.78 -7.68 -7.58
C ASP A 856 39.18 -8.25 -6.21
N ASP A 857 39.68 -7.36 -5.35
CA ASP A 857 39.76 -7.54 -3.90
C ASP A 857 40.37 -8.91 -3.49
N VAL A 858 41.63 -9.13 -3.89
CA VAL A 858 42.33 -10.42 -3.72
C VAL A 858 43.13 -10.46 -2.42
N HIS A 859 42.75 -11.34 -1.50
CA HIS A 859 43.39 -11.53 -0.21
C HIS A 859 44.09 -12.90 -0.11
N VAL A 860 45.24 -12.94 0.57
CA VAL A 860 45.99 -14.16 0.89
C VAL A 860 46.36 -14.15 2.36
N VAL A 861 45.83 -15.12 3.11
CA VAL A 861 45.96 -15.20 4.57
C VAL A 861 46.60 -16.53 4.96
N VAL A 862 47.61 -16.46 5.81
CA VAL A 862 48.31 -17.61 6.38
C VAL A 862 47.86 -17.80 7.83
N ALA A 863 47.52 -19.02 8.21
CA ALA A 863 47.16 -19.40 9.57
C ALA A 863 48.33 -20.10 10.26
N ASP A 864 48.69 -19.62 11.45
CA ASP A 864 49.61 -20.29 12.36
C ASP A 864 48.85 -21.02 13.49
N CYS A 865 49.45 -22.11 13.96
CA CYS A 865 49.01 -22.96 15.07
C CYS A 865 50.06 -23.06 16.19
N ASN A 866 51.21 -22.42 16.03
CA ASN A 866 52.08 -22.13 17.14
C ASN A 866 51.46 -20.95 17.90
N PRO A 867 51.12 -21.07 19.18
CA PRO A 867 50.80 -19.88 19.96
C PRO A 867 52.02 -18.95 19.97
N PRO A 868 51.83 -17.62 19.98
CA PRO A 868 52.95 -16.70 20.09
C PRO A 868 53.79 -17.05 21.32
N PRO A 869 55.13 -16.92 21.28
CA PRO A 869 55.97 -17.23 22.43
C PRO A 869 55.48 -16.45 23.65
N PRO A 870 55.25 -17.10 24.81
CA PRO A 870 54.75 -16.39 25.98
C PRO A 870 55.72 -15.26 26.32
N CYS A 871 55.16 -14.07 26.57
CA CYS A 871 55.90 -12.85 26.87
C CYS A 871 55.77 -12.55 28.37
N PRO A 872 56.46 -13.30 29.28
CA PRO A 872 56.37 -13.06 30.70
C PRO A 872 56.86 -11.64 31.01
N GLY A 873 55.95 -10.82 31.54
CA GLY A 873 56.17 -9.40 31.79
C GLY A 873 55.25 -8.46 30.98
N ASP A 874 54.58 -8.90 29.92
CA ASP A 874 53.51 -8.11 29.28
C ASP A 874 52.18 -8.37 30.01
N PHE A 875 51.99 -7.70 31.15
CA PHE A 875 50.79 -7.83 31.98
C PHE A 875 49.62 -6.98 31.47
N SER A 876 49.90 -5.98 30.63
CA SER A 876 48.89 -5.12 30.00
C SER A 876 48.37 -5.68 28.66
N GLY A 877 49.07 -6.64 28.06
CA GLY A 877 48.72 -7.27 26.79
C GLY A 877 48.98 -6.37 25.57
N ASN A 878 49.99 -5.50 25.65
CA ASN A 878 50.26 -4.48 24.64
C ASN A 878 51.33 -4.87 23.59
N GLY A 879 52.09 -5.94 23.84
CA GLY A 879 53.21 -6.41 23.02
C GLY A 879 54.59 -5.84 23.39
N VAL A 880 54.67 -5.02 24.45
CA VAL A 880 55.91 -4.39 24.94
C VAL A 880 55.93 -4.41 26.46
N ILE A 881 57.02 -4.93 27.04
CA ILE A 881 57.22 -4.96 28.49
C ILE A 881 57.72 -3.58 28.94
N ASP A 882 56.85 -2.70 29.43
CA ASP A 882 57.23 -1.35 29.85
C ASP A 882 56.70 -0.90 31.23
N LEU A 883 56.54 0.41 31.42
CA LEU A 883 56.15 1.01 32.68
C LEU A 883 54.71 0.65 33.07
N ASP A 884 53.81 0.46 32.11
CA ASP A 884 52.41 0.13 32.42
C ASP A 884 52.31 -1.30 33.02
N ASP A 885 53.13 -2.24 32.55
CA ASP A 885 53.25 -3.59 33.13
C ASP A 885 53.94 -3.57 34.49
N LEU A 886 54.97 -2.73 34.66
CA LEU A 886 55.61 -2.51 35.97
C LEU A 886 54.61 -1.96 37.00
N VAL A 887 53.67 -1.12 36.56
CA VAL A 887 52.59 -0.62 37.41
C VAL A 887 51.60 -1.72 37.79
N LEU A 888 51.32 -2.68 36.89
CA LEU A 888 50.46 -3.83 37.18
C LEU A 888 51.11 -4.80 38.18
N LEU A 889 52.36 -5.21 37.95
CA LEU A 889 53.11 -6.05 38.91
C LEU A 889 53.21 -5.36 40.28
N LEU A 890 53.56 -4.07 40.33
CA LEU A 890 53.65 -3.33 41.60
C LEU A 890 52.30 -3.06 42.27
N ALA A 891 51.17 -3.17 41.56
CA ALA A 891 49.84 -3.07 42.15
C ALA A 891 49.43 -4.37 42.89
N ASN A 892 49.93 -5.52 42.43
CA ASN A 892 49.64 -6.84 43.00
C ASN A 892 50.76 -7.38 43.90
N TYR A 893 51.88 -6.67 44.03
CA TYR A 893 53.03 -7.02 44.86
C TYR A 893 52.64 -7.33 46.33
N GLY A 894 52.99 -8.52 46.81
CA GLY A 894 52.62 -9.05 48.12
C GLY A 894 51.22 -9.68 48.19
N SER A 895 50.62 -9.99 47.03
CA SER A 895 49.38 -10.78 46.92
C SER A 895 49.65 -12.14 46.27
N ALA A 896 48.66 -13.02 46.29
CA ALA A 896 48.70 -14.34 45.65
C ALA A 896 47.75 -14.38 44.45
N GLY A 897 48.29 -14.66 43.26
CA GLY A 897 47.58 -14.61 41.98
C GLY A 897 48.52 -14.34 40.81
N PRO A 898 48.10 -14.65 39.56
CA PRO A 898 48.97 -14.64 38.38
C PRO A 898 49.33 -13.23 37.86
N ASP A 899 48.65 -12.18 38.34
CA ASP A 899 48.72 -10.82 37.78
C ASP A 899 49.98 -10.06 38.25
N GLY A 900 51.16 -10.59 37.95
CA GLY A 900 52.46 -10.08 38.41
C GLY A 900 53.48 -11.18 38.70
N ASP A 901 53.01 -12.42 38.86
CA ASP A 901 53.79 -13.65 39.02
C ASP A 901 54.57 -13.93 37.73
N MET A 902 55.90 -13.95 37.83
CA MET A 902 56.85 -14.05 36.72
C MET A 902 57.55 -15.41 36.68
N ASP A 903 57.66 -16.13 37.80
CA ASP A 903 58.36 -17.42 37.89
C ASP A 903 57.43 -18.64 38.08
N GLY A 904 56.17 -18.39 38.47
CA GLY A 904 55.05 -19.33 38.45
C GLY A 904 54.79 -20.06 39.78
N ASP A 905 55.27 -19.54 40.91
CA ASP A 905 55.13 -20.20 42.22
C ASP A 905 53.81 -19.90 42.96
N GLY A 906 53.16 -18.77 42.64
CA GLY A 906 51.79 -18.43 43.04
C GLY A 906 51.60 -17.20 43.94
N ASP A 907 52.66 -16.53 44.38
CA ASP A 907 52.60 -15.15 44.86
C ASP A 907 53.43 -14.16 44.01
N VAL A 908 53.37 -12.86 44.33
CA VAL A 908 54.05 -11.77 43.59
C VAL A 908 55.02 -11.05 44.53
N ASP A 909 56.32 -11.28 44.41
CA ASP A 909 57.32 -10.79 45.37
C ASP A 909 58.58 -10.15 44.75
N ILE A 910 59.71 -10.13 45.47
CA ILE A 910 60.96 -9.50 45.02
C ILE A 910 61.69 -10.35 43.97
N GLU A 911 61.48 -11.67 43.96
CA GLU A 911 61.97 -12.58 42.94
C GLU A 911 61.28 -12.27 41.59
N ASP A 912 59.96 -12.02 41.57
CA ASP A 912 59.22 -11.61 40.35
C ASP A 912 59.63 -10.24 39.84
N LEU A 913 59.73 -9.24 40.72
CA LEU A 913 60.21 -7.91 40.34
C LEU A 913 61.64 -7.98 39.78
N ALA A 914 62.48 -8.90 40.26
CA ALA A 914 63.81 -9.14 39.70
C ALA A 914 63.77 -9.85 38.33
N ALA A 915 62.86 -10.80 38.13
CA ALA A 915 62.63 -11.46 36.85
C ALA A 915 62.11 -10.47 35.80
N PHE A 916 61.08 -9.68 36.13
CA PHE A 916 60.50 -8.64 35.29
C PHE A 916 61.55 -7.59 34.86
N LEU A 917 62.38 -7.11 35.80
CA LEU A 917 63.46 -6.17 35.49
C LEU A 917 64.58 -6.75 34.59
N SER A 918 64.59 -8.07 34.34
CA SER A 918 65.51 -8.69 33.38
C SER A 918 65.01 -8.62 31.92
N VAL A 919 63.72 -8.38 31.71
CA VAL A 919 63.04 -8.28 30.40
C VAL A 919 62.41 -6.90 30.12
N TYR A 920 62.41 -6.01 31.11
CA TYR A 920 61.92 -4.63 30.98
C TYR A 920 62.56 -3.88 29.79
N GLY A 921 61.72 -3.29 28.94
CA GLY A 921 62.12 -2.60 27.72
C GLY A 921 62.37 -3.49 26.52
N THR A 922 62.03 -4.80 26.59
CA THR A 922 61.95 -5.65 25.39
C THR A 922 60.55 -5.66 24.79
N THR A 923 60.47 -5.68 23.46
CA THR A 923 59.25 -6.01 22.72
C THR A 923 59.06 -7.53 22.72
N CYS A 924 57.81 -7.99 22.76
CA CYS A 924 57.50 -9.41 22.60
C CYS A 924 57.93 -9.93 21.22
N PRO A 925 58.20 -11.25 21.06
CA PRO A 925 58.76 -11.83 19.82
C PRO A 925 57.78 -11.94 18.66
#